data_AF-A0A2P8G999-F1
#
_entry.id   AF-A0A2P8G999-F1
#
_cell.length_a   1.000
_cell.length_b   1.000
_cell.length_c   1.000
_cell.angle_alpha   90.00
_cell.angle_beta   90.00
_cell.angle_gamma   90.00
#
_symmetry.space_group_name_H-M   'P 1'
#
loop_
_entity.id
_entity.type
_entity.pdbx_description
1 polymer ?
#
loop_
_entity_poly.entity_id
_entity_poly.type
_entity_poly.pdbx_seq_one_letter_code
_entity_poly.pdbx_strand_id
1 'polypeptide(L)'
;MSTKIGLLFICLLLCLHVQGQVQAIGQQFTVAQDGSGDFRTIQEAVNAVRDHSQIRATIRVKNGTYHEKLVIPAWKKNITLIGESAEHTIITHNDFSGKDFPQRDFTGNAKFSTYTSYTVLVQASDCTLQNLTIENTAGRVGQAVALATEGDRIDVYNCRILGNQDTLYTSKDGRNFYKDCLITGTTDFIFGEATAVFQRCTIQSLTNSYITAASTTREQAYGYVFLNCKLTANEEATKVYLGRPWRPFAKTVFIDTEMGGHIVKEGWDPWKGDNMFPEKEKTAFYAEYNSTGAGANAAARVAWSKQLTPQEREKYTIENIFSGWVPRKKLRLQPSGIPDTSFSVKGSYRHEIARYPNIRIADSTMPATVQVVRNIAYRTTTGGKKLSLDVYKPKKRGKMLLPAVLMVHGGGWRSGDRTHNNTLARKLASKGYVCITADYSLSTQALYPAAVHDLKAAVRWTRSHAKDYNIDPARIAILGFSAGGELAAFVGATNGISQFEGAQNEGSSAVQAVIDIDGTLAFIHPESGEGDDSRSISAATYWFGYPKSERPDLWNEAAPLAHVSAKTPPFLFINSSVERMHAGRTDFIQKLNAFGTYSEVKTFSDAPHTFMFFDPWFEPTLATVSAFLKKVLPGSPRTVSE
;
A
#
# COMPACT_ATOMS: atom_id res chain seq x y z
N MET A 1 6.94 68.35 5.99
CA MET A 1 8.34 67.90 5.82
C MET A 1 8.77 67.26 7.13
N SER A 2 8.59 65.95 7.29
CA SER A 2 9.55 64.89 6.98
C SER A 2 10.67 64.72 8.01
N THR A 3 10.70 63.53 8.66
CA THR A 3 11.86 62.73 9.13
C THR A 3 12.73 63.28 10.28
N LYS A 4 13.10 62.57 11.35
CA LYS A 4 13.51 61.16 11.58
C LYS A 4 13.46 60.84 13.11
N ILE A 5 12.86 59.72 13.55
CA ILE A 5 13.46 58.42 13.98
C ILE A 5 14.28 58.46 15.29
N GLY A 6 13.91 57.61 16.26
CA GLY A 6 14.89 57.01 17.18
C GLY A 6 14.38 56.45 18.52
N LEU A 7 14.11 55.13 18.55
CA LEU A 7 14.32 54.19 19.66
C LEU A 7 13.82 54.53 21.08
N LEU A 8 12.74 53.85 21.51
CA LEU A 8 12.71 53.02 22.74
C LEU A 8 11.30 52.39 22.85
N PHE A 9 11.16 51.09 22.59
CA PHE A 9 10.21 50.21 23.29
C PHE A 9 10.47 48.77 22.83
N ILE A 10 11.34 48.12 23.59
CA ILE A 10 11.71 46.71 23.51
C ILE A 10 10.90 45.96 24.58
N CYS A 11 10.53 44.72 24.25
CA CYS A 11 10.11 43.65 25.16
C CYS A 11 8.70 43.69 25.77
N LEU A 12 7.67 43.34 24.98
CA LEU A 12 6.57 42.49 25.48
C LEU A 12 5.68 41.83 24.41
N LEU A 13 6.21 41.32 23.28
CA LEU A 13 5.37 40.67 22.26
C LEU A 13 6.13 39.55 21.52
N LEU A 14 6.61 38.54 22.24
CA LEU A 14 7.18 37.32 21.64
C LEU A 14 6.94 36.12 22.57
N CYS A 15 5.68 35.70 22.70
CA CYS A 15 5.31 34.38 23.23
C CYS A 15 3.85 34.06 22.89
N LEU A 16 3.49 34.08 21.61
CA LEU A 16 2.41 33.23 21.11
C LEU A 16 3.10 32.10 20.35
N HIS A 17 3.35 31.02 21.07
CA HIS A 17 3.84 29.78 20.50
C HIS A 17 2.86 29.35 19.41
N VAL A 18 3.37 29.30 18.19
CA VAL A 18 2.80 28.55 17.08
C VAL A 18 2.58 27.12 17.57
N GLN A 19 1.36 26.78 17.93
CA GLN A 19 0.95 25.38 17.98
C GLN A 19 1.08 24.87 16.56
N GLY A 20 2.16 24.11 16.31
CA GLY A 20 2.36 23.40 15.06
C GLY A 20 1.10 22.61 14.74
N GLN A 21 0.56 22.81 13.54
CA GLN A 21 -0.50 21.98 13.02
C GLN A 21 0.00 20.53 13.00
N VAL A 22 -0.47 19.74 13.96
CA VAL A 22 -0.48 18.29 13.86
C VAL A 22 -1.26 17.96 12.57
N GLN A 23 -0.55 17.60 11.50
CA GLN A 23 -1.21 17.04 10.32
C GLN A 23 -1.86 15.73 10.75
N ALA A 24 -3.19 15.72 10.74
CA ALA A 24 -4.01 14.73 11.43
C ALA A 24 -3.85 13.33 10.82
N ILE A 25 -3.78 12.31 11.68
CA ILE A 25 -3.94 10.90 11.29
C ILE A 25 -5.34 10.73 10.68
N GLY A 26 -5.48 9.91 9.62
CA GLY A 26 -6.79 9.57 9.06
C GLY A 26 -7.68 8.88 10.11
N GLN A 27 -8.89 9.40 10.32
CA GLN A 27 -9.83 8.86 11.31
C GLN A 27 -10.19 7.40 10.99
N GLN A 28 -10.18 6.55 12.00
CA GLN A 28 -10.58 5.15 11.91
C GLN A 28 -11.70 4.91 12.91
N PHE A 29 -12.84 4.39 12.43
CA PHE A 29 -13.98 4.05 13.27
C PHE A 29 -14.42 2.62 12.98
N THR A 30 -14.86 1.91 14.02
CA THR A 30 -15.47 0.59 13.93
C THR A 30 -16.94 0.69 14.32
N VAL A 31 -17.83 0.11 13.51
CA VAL A 31 -19.27 0.03 13.77
C VAL A 31 -19.62 -1.41 14.07
N ALA A 32 -20.26 -1.66 15.21
CA ALA A 32 -20.74 -2.98 15.59
C ALA A 32 -22.02 -2.88 16.44
N GLN A 33 -23.09 -3.56 16.01
CA GLN A 33 -24.40 -3.51 16.70
C GLN A 33 -24.35 -4.13 18.11
N ASP A 34 -23.42 -5.06 18.35
CA ASP A 34 -23.18 -5.71 19.65
C ASP A 34 -22.49 -4.80 20.69
N GLY A 35 -22.08 -3.59 20.28
CA GLY A 35 -21.38 -2.63 21.14
C GLY A 35 -19.87 -2.86 21.25
N SER A 36 -19.30 -3.78 20.48
CA SER A 36 -17.84 -4.02 20.44
C SER A 36 -17.05 -3.04 19.55
N GLY A 37 -17.74 -2.06 18.93
CA GLY A 37 -17.15 -1.00 18.11
C GLY A 37 -17.31 0.38 18.73
N ASP A 38 -16.76 1.40 18.07
CA ASP A 38 -16.87 2.81 18.47
C ASP A 38 -18.31 3.34 18.36
N PHE A 39 -19.07 2.83 17.39
CA PHE A 39 -20.48 3.19 17.15
C PHE A 39 -21.34 1.95 16.95
N ARG A 40 -22.65 2.08 17.20
CA ARG A 40 -23.63 1.02 16.92
C ARG A 40 -24.28 1.15 15.55
N THR A 41 -24.33 2.37 15.02
CA THR A 41 -24.88 2.67 13.68
C THR A 41 -23.81 3.24 12.76
N ILE A 42 -24.01 3.06 11.46
CA ILE A 42 -23.11 3.57 10.43
C ILE A 42 -23.25 5.09 10.32
N GLN A 43 -24.46 5.62 10.44
CA GLN A 43 -24.71 7.06 10.37
C GLN A 43 -24.00 7.83 11.49
N GLU A 44 -23.95 7.30 12.73
CA GLU A 44 -23.18 7.92 13.82
C GLU A 44 -21.69 8.02 13.47
N ALA A 45 -21.10 6.96 12.91
CA ALA A 45 -19.71 6.97 12.49
C ALA A 45 -19.45 7.97 11.37
N VAL A 46 -20.34 8.07 10.37
CA VAL A 46 -20.26 9.10 9.32
C VAL A 46 -20.34 10.51 9.91
N ASN A 47 -21.24 10.72 10.87
CA ASN A 47 -21.41 12.01 11.54
C ASN A 47 -20.17 12.41 12.34
N ALA A 48 -19.46 11.43 12.92
CA ALA A 48 -18.22 11.65 13.67
C ALA A 48 -17.01 12.01 12.80
N VAL A 49 -17.00 11.64 11.51
CA VAL A 49 -15.91 12.03 10.59
C VAL A 49 -15.84 13.54 10.47
N ARG A 50 -14.69 14.14 10.75
CA ARG A 50 -14.46 15.59 10.54
C ARG A 50 -14.94 16.11 9.17
N ASP A 51 -15.71 17.21 9.20
CA ASP A 51 -16.18 17.91 8.01
C ASP A 51 -15.03 18.45 7.15
N HIS A 52 -15.21 18.40 5.83
CA HIS A 52 -14.28 18.90 4.81
C HIS A 52 -12.85 18.34 4.92
N SER A 53 -12.69 17.18 5.56
CA SER A 53 -11.38 16.53 5.72
C SER A 53 -10.74 16.27 4.36
N GLN A 54 -9.49 16.72 4.23
CA GLN A 54 -8.62 16.35 3.09
C GLN A 54 -7.93 14.99 3.32
N ILE A 55 -8.13 14.40 4.49
CA ILE A 55 -7.51 13.15 4.91
C ILE A 55 -8.59 12.07 4.94
N ARG A 56 -8.27 10.92 4.35
CA ARG A 56 -9.20 9.80 4.25
C ARG A 56 -9.56 9.25 5.62
N ALA A 57 -10.85 9.17 5.90
CA ALA A 57 -11.40 8.47 7.05
C ALA A 57 -11.84 7.07 6.64
N THR A 58 -11.65 6.08 7.50
CA THR A 58 -12.11 4.71 7.27
C THR A 58 -13.11 4.31 8.34
N ILE A 59 -14.26 3.82 7.91
CA ILE A 59 -15.32 3.28 8.76
C ILE A 59 -15.39 1.78 8.46
N ARG A 60 -15.01 0.95 9.43
CA ARG A 60 -15.11 -0.51 9.35
C ARG A 60 -16.43 -0.95 9.96
N VAL A 61 -17.22 -1.72 9.24
CA VAL A 61 -18.54 -2.16 9.68
C VAL A 61 -18.50 -3.67 9.86
N LYS A 62 -18.76 -4.15 11.07
CA LYS A 62 -18.80 -5.59 11.36
C LYS A 62 -19.97 -6.26 10.64
N ASN A 63 -19.98 -7.58 10.65
CA ASN A 63 -21.14 -8.35 10.18
C ASN A 63 -22.41 -7.99 10.99
N GLY A 64 -23.54 -7.92 10.30
CA GLY A 64 -24.82 -7.50 10.85
C GLY A 64 -25.74 -6.93 9.78
N THR A 65 -27.03 -6.83 10.12
CA THR A 65 -28.05 -6.18 9.29
C THR A 65 -28.40 -4.82 9.88
N TYR A 66 -27.98 -3.77 9.19
CA TYR A 66 -28.13 -2.37 9.55
C TYR A 66 -29.35 -1.78 8.84
N HIS A 67 -30.45 -1.66 9.57
CA HIS A 67 -31.68 -1.01 9.11
C HIS A 67 -31.55 0.51 9.14
N GLU A 68 -30.79 1.07 8.19
CA GLU A 68 -30.44 2.49 8.15
C GLU A 68 -30.74 3.11 6.79
N LYS A 69 -31.32 4.31 6.81
CA LYS A 69 -31.34 5.21 5.65
C LYS A 69 -30.09 6.08 5.69
N LEU A 70 -28.98 5.55 5.17
CA LEU A 70 -27.65 6.13 5.31
C LEU A 70 -27.41 7.27 4.32
N VAL A 71 -26.87 8.38 4.82
CA VAL A 71 -26.40 9.50 3.99
C VAL A 71 -24.93 9.81 4.32
N ILE A 72 -24.08 9.82 3.28
CA ILE A 72 -22.74 10.43 3.33
C ILE A 72 -22.85 11.82 2.69
N PRO A 73 -23.05 12.88 3.50
CA PRO A 73 -23.38 14.20 2.97
C PRO A 73 -22.17 14.86 2.29
N ALA A 74 -22.42 15.81 1.39
CA ALA A 74 -21.41 16.36 0.47
C ALA A 74 -20.15 16.93 1.15
N TRP A 75 -20.26 17.37 2.41
CA TRP A 75 -19.14 17.90 3.20
C TRP A 75 -18.27 16.82 3.87
N LYS A 76 -18.68 15.55 3.88
CA LYS A 76 -17.94 14.41 4.47
C LYS A 76 -17.10 13.65 3.44
N LYS A 77 -16.25 14.38 2.70
CA LYS A 77 -15.38 13.83 1.63
C LYS A 77 -14.36 12.82 2.16
N ASN A 78 -13.82 12.00 1.26
CA ASN A 78 -12.75 11.03 1.54
C ASN A 78 -13.12 9.94 2.58
N ILE A 79 -14.38 9.50 2.64
CA ILE A 79 -14.78 8.38 3.50
C ILE A 79 -14.59 7.05 2.75
N THR A 80 -13.95 6.09 3.40
CA THR A 80 -13.94 4.67 3.00
C THR A 80 -14.80 3.87 3.96
N LEU A 81 -15.93 3.34 3.50
CA LEU A 81 -16.80 2.44 4.24
C LEU A 81 -16.48 0.99 3.83
N ILE A 82 -16.04 0.17 4.79
CA ILE A 82 -15.60 -1.21 4.54
C ILE A 82 -16.38 -2.16 5.44
N GLY A 83 -17.19 -3.03 4.85
CA GLY A 83 -17.80 -4.14 5.58
C GLY A 83 -16.80 -5.26 5.85
N GLU A 84 -17.08 -6.04 6.87
CA GLU A 84 -16.33 -7.25 7.22
C GLU A 84 -16.55 -8.35 6.17
N SER A 85 -17.76 -8.45 5.60
CA SER A 85 -18.11 -9.36 4.51
C SER A 85 -19.14 -8.74 3.58
N ALA A 86 -18.98 -8.98 2.27
CA ALA A 86 -19.95 -8.57 1.28
C ALA A 86 -21.33 -9.22 1.51
N GLU A 87 -21.36 -10.45 1.99
CA GLU A 87 -22.54 -11.27 2.22
C GLU A 87 -23.22 -11.01 3.58
N HIS A 88 -22.45 -10.61 4.60
CA HIS A 88 -22.93 -10.57 5.98
C HIS A 88 -22.92 -9.18 6.63
N THR A 89 -22.30 -8.17 6.01
CA THR A 89 -22.50 -6.76 6.38
C THR A 89 -23.53 -6.13 5.45
N ILE A 90 -24.76 -5.99 5.91
CA ILE A 90 -25.92 -5.61 5.08
C ILE A 90 -26.48 -4.27 5.55
N ILE A 91 -26.61 -3.30 4.64
CA ILE A 91 -27.35 -2.05 4.87
C ILE A 91 -28.68 -2.14 4.13
N THR A 92 -29.80 -2.01 4.84
CA THR A 92 -31.13 -2.32 4.29
C THR A 92 -32.17 -1.26 4.65
N HIS A 93 -33.04 -0.96 3.69
CA HIS A 93 -34.24 -0.14 3.87
C HIS A 93 -35.32 -0.57 2.86
N ASN A 94 -36.53 0.00 2.96
CA ASN A 94 -37.66 -0.35 2.10
C ASN A 94 -38.51 0.86 1.67
N ASP A 95 -37.87 2.01 1.40
CA ASP A 95 -38.58 3.17 0.86
C ASP A 95 -38.73 3.03 -0.65
N PHE A 96 -39.81 3.58 -1.19
CA PHE A 96 -40.14 3.52 -2.61
C PHE A 96 -40.94 4.76 -3.02
N SER A 97 -40.88 5.11 -4.30
CA SER A 97 -41.61 6.24 -4.86
C SER A 97 -43.13 6.08 -4.65
N GLY A 98 -43.78 7.10 -4.10
CA GLY A 98 -45.20 7.09 -3.79
C GLY A 98 -45.58 6.63 -2.37
N LYS A 99 -44.65 6.00 -1.63
CA LYS A 99 -44.79 5.74 -0.18
C LYS A 99 -44.91 7.07 0.56
N ASP A 100 -45.73 7.13 1.60
CA ASP A 100 -45.85 8.35 2.41
C ASP A 100 -44.51 8.69 3.06
N PHE A 101 -44.13 9.96 2.94
CA PHE A 101 -42.93 10.48 3.59
C PHE A 101 -43.29 10.82 5.04
N PRO A 102 -42.47 10.49 6.06
CA PRO A 102 -42.81 10.71 7.47
C PRO A 102 -43.20 12.15 7.83
N GLN A 103 -42.78 13.13 7.02
CA GLN A 103 -43.15 14.53 7.11
C GLN A 103 -43.40 15.10 5.70
N ARG A 104 -42.52 16.00 5.25
CA ARG A 104 -42.39 16.40 3.85
C ARG A 104 -40.93 16.23 3.45
N ASP A 105 -40.68 15.88 2.19
CA ASP A 105 -39.32 15.88 1.67
C ASP A 105 -38.76 17.31 1.58
N PHE A 106 -37.50 17.44 1.17
CA PHE A 106 -36.82 18.74 1.04
C PHE A 106 -37.44 19.68 0.00
N THR A 107 -38.36 19.18 -0.84
CA THR A 107 -39.13 19.96 -1.82
C THR A 107 -40.57 20.22 -1.40
N GLY A 108 -40.98 19.72 -0.22
CA GLY A 108 -42.33 19.87 0.31
C GLY A 108 -43.30 18.73 -0.03
N ASN A 109 -42.86 17.67 -0.71
CA ASN A 109 -43.73 16.55 -1.08
C ASN A 109 -44.06 15.65 0.11
N ALA A 110 -45.31 15.21 0.19
CA ALA A 110 -45.78 14.29 1.24
C ALA A 110 -45.47 12.81 0.95
N LYS A 111 -44.86 12.50 -0.19
CA LYS A 111 -44.52 11.15 -0.63
C LYS A 111 -43.06 11.09 -1.03
N PHE A 112 -42.43 9.93 -0.83
CA PHE A 112 -41.14 9.63 -1.40
C PHE A 112 -41.20 9.74 -2.93
N SER A 113 -40.12 10.22 -3.52
CA SER A 113 -39.84 10.13 -4.95
C SER A 113 -38.80 9.05 -5.20
N THR A 114 -38.50 8.74 -6.46
CA THR A 114 -37.34 7.91 -6.82
C THR A 114 -36.08 8.41 -6.11
N TYR A 115 -35.80 9.71 -6.15
CA TYR A 115 -34.57 10.31 -5.62
C TYR A 115 -34.50 10.33 -4.09
N THR A 116 -35.62 10.18 -3.38
CA THR A 116 -35.63 10.08 -1.92
C THR A 116 -35.85 8.66 -1.41
N SER A 117 -36.05 7.67 -2.30
CA SER A 117 -36.31 6.28 -1.94
C SER A 117 -35.07 5.46 -1.55
N TYR A 118 -33.87 6.03 -1.67
CA TYR A 118 -32.61 5.34 -1.44
C TYR A 118 -32.52 4.67 -0.05
N THR A 119 -31.80 3.53 0.00
CA THR A 119 -31.23 2.99 1.25
C THR A 119 -29.96 3.73 1.62
N VAL A 120 -29.02 3.89 0.67
CA VAL A 120 -27.76 4.63 0.85
C VAL A 120 -27.65 5.76 -0.17
N LEU A 121 -27.34 6.98 0.29
CA LEU A 121 -27.02 8.13 -0.55
C LEU A 121 -25.58 8.60 -0.29
N VAL A 122 -24.74 8.60 -1.32
CA VAL A 122 -23.36 9.10 -1.27
C VAL A 122 -23.27 10.43 -2.03
N GLN A 123 -23.38 11.55 -1.32
CA GLN A 123 -23.24 12.89 -1.89
C GLN A 123 -21.79 13.38 -1.88
N ALA A 124 -20.98 12.86 -0.96
CA ALA A 124 -19.58 13.22 -0.84
C ALA A 124 -18.73 12.67 -1.99
N SER A 125 -17.77 13.46 -2.46
CA SER A 125 -16.76 13.02 -3.43
C SER A 125 -15.62 12.23 -2.76
N ASP A 126 -14.87 11.48 -3.58
CA ASP A 126 -13.69 10.70 -3.16
C ASP A 126 -14.01 9.58 -2.15
N CYS A 127 -15.25 9.09 -2.16
CA CYS A 127 -15.71 8.05 -1.27
C CYS A 127 -15.50 6.65 -1.85
N THR A 128 -15.25 5.69 -0.97
CA THR A 128 -15.09 4.29 -1.32
C THR A 128 -16.05 3.42 -0.51
N LEU A 129 -16.78 2.53 -1.15
CA LEU A 129 -17.59 1.48 -0.52
C LEU A 129 -16.95 0.12 -0.84
N GLN A 130 -16.78 -0.74 0.15
CA GLN A 130 -16.11 -2.03 -0.04
C GLN A 130 -16.70 -3.14 0.83
N ASN A 131 -16.77 -4.36 0.30
CA ASN A 131 -17.06 -5.59 1.05
C ASN A 131 -18.36 -5.52 1.87
N LEU A 132 -19.46 -5.01 1.29
CA LEU A 132 -20.76 -4.95 1.97
C LEU A 132 -21.93 -5.13 0.99
N THR A 133 -23.11 -5.41 1.52
CA THR A 133 -24.38 -5.38 0.79
C THR A 133 -25.12 -4.07 1.05
N ILE A 134 -25.69 -3.49 0.00
CA ILE A 134 -26.68 -2.42 0.08
C ILE A 134 -27.93 -2.92 -0.63
N GLU A 135 -29.05 -2.95 0.09
CA GLU A 135 -30.30 -3.46 -0.47
C GLU A 135 -31.50 -2.55 -0.21
N ASN A 136 -32.43 -2.56 -1.16
CA ASN A 136 -33.77 -2.05 -0.95
C ASN A 136 -34.78 -3.20 -1.06
N THR A 137 -35.47 -3.47 0.06
CA THR A 137 -36.36 -4.61 0.23
C THR A 137 -37.84 -4.29 -0.01
N ALA A 138 -38.15 -3.13 -0.60
CA ALA A 138 -39.53 -2.70 -0.87
C ALA A 138 -40.29 -3.63 -1.85
N GLY A 139 -39.58 -4.44 -2.64
CA GLY A 139 -40.18 -5.38 -3.58
C GLY A 139 -40.63 -4.72 -4.89
N ARG A 140 -41.66 -5.27 -5.54
CA ARG A 140 -42.18 -4.81 -6.84
C ARG A 140 -43.21 -3.69 -6.71
N VAL A 141 -42.79 -2.58 -6.12
CA VAL A 141 -43.66 -1.44 -5.77
C VAL A 141 -43.46 -0.21 -6.68
N GLY A 142 -42.75 -0.38 -7.80
CA GLY A 142 -42.22 0.71 -8.59
C GLY A 142 -40.79 1.05 -8.18
N GLN A 143 -40.40 2.32 -8.34
CA GLN A 143 -39.02 2.77 -8.12
C GLN A 143 -38.62 2.68 -6.65
N ALA A 144 -37.52 1.98 -6.35
CA ALA A 144 -36.99 1.81 -5.00
C ALA A 144 -35.46 1.68 -5.05
N VAL A 145 -34.77 2.77 -4.77
CA VAL A 145 -33.31 2.86 -4.93
C VAL A 145 -32.60 2.15 -3.77
N ALA A 146 -31.60 1.32 -4.05
CA ALA A 146 -30.71 0.76 -3.05
C ALA A 146 -29.53 1.71 -2.81
N LEU A 147 -28.80 2.06 -3.88
CA LEU A 147 -27.67 2.98 -3.82
C LEU A 147 -27.89 4.16 -4.76
N ALA A 148 -27.80 5.37 -4.22
CA ALA A 148 -27.71 6.63 -4.96
C ALA A 148 -26.31 7.24 -4.79
N THR A 149 -25.70 7.68 -5.89
CA THR A 149 -24.40 8.37 -5.90
C THR A 149 -24.55 9.74 -6.54
N GLU A 150 -24.19 10.78 -5.79
CA GLU A 150 -24.19 12.18 -6.26
C GLU A 150 -22.80 12.83 -6.25
N GLY A 151 -21.84 12.26 -5.51
CA GLY A 151 -20.46 12.71 -5.51
C GLY A 151 -19.67 12.32 -6.77
N ASP A 152 -18.52 12.96 -6.97
CA ASP A 152 -17.54 12.57 -7.99
C ASP A 152 -16.46 11.64 -7.40
N ARG A 153 -15.88 10.77 -8.24
CA ARG A 153 -14.83 9.81 -7.90
C ARG A 153 -15.27 8.82 -6.81
N ILE A 154 -16.42 8.19 -7.04
CA ILE A 154 -16.94 7.14 -6.15
C ILE A 154 -16.44 5.78 -6.59
N ASP A 155 -15.89 5.05 -5.62
CA ASP A 155 -15.19 3.79 -5.78
C ASP A 155 -15.99 2.67 -5.08
N VAL A 156 -16.53 1.67 -5.77
CA VAL A 156 -17.32 0.57 -5.18
C VAL A 156 -16.73 -0.78 -5.54
N TYR A 157 -16.31 -1.57 -4.54
CA TYR A 157 -15.54 -2.81 -4.75
C TYR A 157 -16.10 -3.99 -3.96
N ASN A 158 -16.30 -5.12 -4.63
CA ASN A 158 -16.75 -6.35 -3.99
C ASN A 158 -18.00 -6.11 -3.12
N CYS A 159 -18.97 -5.36 -3.67
CA CYS A 159 -20.22 -5.06 -3.01
C CYS A 159 -21.39 -5.76 -3.71
N ARG A 160 -22.48 -5.94 -2.99
CA ARG A 160 -23.74 -6.45 -3.52
C ARG A 160 -24.76 -5.32 -3.47
N ILE A 161 -25.30 -4.91 -4.60
CA ILE A 161 -26.28 -3.83 -4.72
C ILE A 161 -27.59 -4.46 -5.19
N LEU A 162 -28.54 -4.61 -4.27
CA LEU A 162 -29.69 -5.48 -4.46
C LEU A 162 -31.00 -4.68 -4.44
N GLY A 163 -31.87 -4.91 -5.41
CA GLY A 163 -33.16 -4.22 -5.48
C GLY A 163 -34.06 -4.77 -6.57
N ASN A 164 -35.11 -4.01 -6.90
CA ASN A 164 -36.01 -4.31 -8.00
C ASN A 164 -35.90 -3.23 -9.08
N GLN A 165 -36.86 -2.32 -9.17
CA GLN A 165 -36.82 -1.24 -10.15
C GLN A 165 -36.00 -0.08 -9.59
N ASP A 166 -35.16 0.52 -10.42
CA ASP A 166 -34.31 1.67 -10.09
C ASP A 166 -33.26 1.36 -8.98
N THR A 167 -32.71 0.13 -8.93
CA THR A 167 -31.78 -0.32 -7.87
C THR A 167 -30.56 0.61 -7.65
N LEU A 168 -29.89 1.03 -8.72
CA LEU A 168 -28.67 1.85 -8.68
C LEU A 168 -28.87 3.15 -9.45
N TYR A 169 -28.90 4.26 -8.72
CA TYR A 169 -28.93 5.60 -9.28
C TYR A 169 -27.54 6.25 -9.27
N THR A 170 -27.11 6.76 -10.42
CA THR A 170 -25.85 7.51 -10.57
C THR A 170 -26.11 8.88 -11.17
N SER A 171 -26.00 9.94 -10.36
CA SER A 171 -26.47 11.26 -10.73
C SER A 171 -25.57 11.98 -11.72
N LYS A 172 -26.05 13.14 -12.17
CA LYS A 172 -25.34 14.11 -12.99
C LYS A 172 -23.93 14.43 -12.47
N ASP A 173 -22.99 14.65 -13.41
CA ASP A 173 -21.59 15.08 -13.23
C ASP A 173 -20.69 14.15 -12.39
N GLY A 174 -21.20 13.01 -11.90
CA GLY A 174 -20.42 12.04 -11.13
C GLY A 174 -19.61 11.07 -12.01
N ARG A 175 -18.37 10.76 -11.60
CA ARG A 175 -17.61 9.59 -12.08
C ARG A 175 -17.65 8.48 -11.06
N ASN A 176 -18.13 7.30 -11.48
CA ASN A 176 -18.36 6.16 -10.60
C ASN A 176 -17.67 4.90 -11.14
N PHE A 177 -16.98 4.16 -10.28
CA PHE A 177 -16.31 2.92 -10.65
C PHE A 177 -16.76 1.76 -9.77
N TYR A 178 -17.40 0.76 -10.38
CA TYR A 178 -17.87 -0.45 -9.74
C TYR A 178 -17.03 -1.62 -10.19
N LYS A 179 -16.50 -2.41 -9.26
CA LYS A 179 -15.61 -3.53 -9.60
C LYS A 179 -15.85 -4.75 -8.74
N ASP A 180 -15.92 -5.91 -9.40
CA ASP A 180 -16.15 -7.21 -8.75
C ASP A 180 -17.47 -7.20 -7.94
N CYS A 181 -18.48 -6.43 -8.37
CA CYS A 181 -19.76 -6.29 -7.67
C CYS A 181 -20.85 -7.24 -8.22
N LEU A 182 -21.83 -7.59 -7.39
CA LEU A 182 -23.11 -8.13 -7.82
C LEU A 182 -24.15 -7.00 -7.84
N ILE A 183 -24.86 -6.82 -8.94
CA ILE A 183 -25.97 -5.86 -9.05
C ILE A 183 -27.20 -6.59 -9.54
N THR A 184 -28.32 -6.49 -8.82
CA THR A 184 -29.57 -7.17 -9.17
C THR A 184 -30.72 -6.19 -9.36
N GLY A 185 -31.66 -6.54 -10.24
CA GLY A 185 -32.86 -5.73 -10.41
C GLY A 185 -33.80 -6.19 -11.50
N THR A 186 -34.84 -5.40 -11.72
CA THR A 186 -35.91 -5.65 -12.71
C THR A 186 -35.87 -4.59 -13.80
N THR A 187 -36.57 -3.48 -13.63
CA THR A 187 -36.69 -2.39 -14.59
C THR A 187 -35.70 -1.29 -14.30
N ASP A 188 -34.94 -0.86 -15.32
CA ASP A 188 -34.08 0.31 -15.28
C ASP A 188 -33.12 0.31 -14.08
N PHE A 189 -32.67 -0.88 -13.66
CA PHE A 189 -32.06 -1.03 -12.35
C PHE A 189 -30.63 -0.45 -12.25
N ILE A 190 -30.08 0.00 -13.37
CA ILE A 190 -28.91 0.89 -13.42
C ILE A 190 -29.27 2.11 -14.27
N PHE A 191 -29.44 3.28 -13.63
CA PHE A 191 -29.97 4.47 -14.31
C PHE A 191 -29.38 5.79 -13.81
N GLY A 192 -29.52 6.82 -14.65
CA GLY A 192 -28.98 8.15 -14.40
C GLY A 192 -27.99 8.65 -15.46
N GLU A 193 -27.32 9.75 -15.15
CA GLU A 193 -26.56 10.58 -16.10
C GLU A 193 -25.04 10.34 -16.03
N ALA A 194 -24.54 9.84 -14.90
CA ALA A 194 -23.11 9.72 -14.61
C ALA A 194 -22.27 9.05 -15.71
N THR A 195 -20.98 9.37 -15.71
CA THR A 195 -19.98 8.49 -16.34
C THR A 195 -19.67 7.37 -15.37
N ALA A 196 -20.11 6.15 -15.67
CA ALA A 196 -19.90 5.00 -14.77
C ALA A 196 -19.30 3.80 -15.49
N VAL A 197 -18.30 3.17 -14.86
CA VAL A 197 -17.69 1.94 -15.35
C VAL A 197 -18.00 0.80 -14.39
N PHE A 198 -18.49 -0.31 -14.95
CA PHE A 198 -18.70 -1.58 -14.26
C PHE A 198 -17.65 -2.57 -14.78
N GLN A 199 -16.72 -3.00 -13.93
CA GLN A 199 -15.64 -3.90 -14.32
C GLN A 199 -15.75 -5.23 -13.58
N ARG A 200 -15.87 -6.35 -14.32
CA ARG A 200 -16.02 -7.70 -13.74
C ARG A 200 -17.17 -7.83 -12.76
N CYS A 201 -18.22 -7.03 -12.96
CA CYS A 201 -19.45 -7.16 -12.20
C CYS A 201 -20.32 -8.29 -12.76
N THR A 202 -21.07 -8.95 -11.88
CA THR A 202 -22.21 -9.79 -12.25
C THR A 202 -23.47 -8.93 -12.19
N ILE A 203 -24.20 -8.88 -13.31
CA ILE A 203 -25.42 -8.11 -13.46
C ILE A 203 -26.56 -9.11 -13.63
N GLN A 204 -27.40 -9.25 -12.60
CA GLN A 204 -28.43 -10.30 -12.54
C GLN A 204 -29.83 -9.72 -12.71
N SER A 205 -30.48 -10.11 -13.79
CA SER A 205 -31.85 -9.71 -14.10
C SER A 205 -32.85 -10.61 -13.37
N LEU A 206 -33.76 -10.00 -12.62
CA LEU A 206 -34.77 -10.73 -11.85
C LEU A 206 -36.02 -11.01 -12.69
N THR A 207 -36.36 -10.15 -13.66
CA THR A 207 -37.48 -10.37 -14.60
C THR A 207 -37.19 -9.87 -16.01
N ASN A 208 -38.07 -10.22 -16.95
CA ASN A 208 -38.16 -9.62 -18.28
C ASN A 208 -38.35 -8.11 -18.19
N SER A 209 -37.29 -7.34 -18.41
CA SER A 209 -37.30 -5.87 -18.40
C SER A 209 -35.99 -5.32 -18.98
N TYR A 210 -35.43 -4.26 -18.40
CA TYR A 210 -34.29 -3.51 -18.93
C TYR A 210 -33.18 -3.37 -17.89
N ILE A 211 -31.93 -3.64 -18.29
CA ILE A 211 -30.77 -3.48 -17.41
C ILE A 211 -30.47 -1.99 -17.18
N THR A 212 -30.27 -1.22 -18.26
CA THR A 212 -29.91 0.20 -18.14
C THR A 212 -30.96 1.18 -18.62
N ALA A 213 -31.00 2.33 -17.96
CA ALA A 213 -31.72 3.53 -18.41
C ALA A 213 -30.84 4.78 -18.28
N ALA A 214 -29.89 4.93 -19.21
CA ALA A 214 -28.95 6.05 -19.18
C ALA A 214 -29.62 7.37 -19.61
N SER A 215 -29.18 8.47 -19.01
CA SER A 215 -29.56 9.85 -19.35
C SER A 215 -28.37 10.77 -19.61
N THR A 216 -27.24 10.19 -20.02
CA THR A 216 -26.01 10.89 -20.39
C THR A 216 -26.29 12.03 -21.38
N THR A 217 -25.66 13.18 -21.16
CA THR A 217 -25.82 14.37 -22.00
C THR A 217 -25.04 14.29 -23.31
N ARG A 218 -25.23 15.27 -24.19
CA ARG A 218 -24.51 15.37 -25.46
C ARG A 218 -23.00 15.57 -25.23
N GLU A 219 -22.66 16.36 -24.22
CA GLU A 219 -21.30 16.84 -23.93
C GLU A 219 -20.42 15.77 -23.28
N GLN A 220 -21.02 14.81 -22.57
CA GLN A 220 -20.29 13.71 -21.95
C GLN A 220 -19.74 12.74 -23.01
N ALA A 221 -18.41 12.55 -23.05
CA ALA A 221 -17.78 11.61 -23.98
C ALA A 221 -18.20 10.15 -23.74
N TYR A 222 -18.45 9.78 -22.48
CA TYR A 222 -18.81 8.43 -22.04
C TYR A 222 -20.00 8.50 -21.08
N GLY A 223 -20.84 7.46 -21.11
CA GLY A 223 -21.92 7.24 -20.14
C GLY A 223 -21.63 5.97 -19.33
N TYR A 224 -22.47 4.95 -19.48
CA TYR A 224 -22.22 3.64 -18.88
C TYR A 224 -21.33 2.76 -19.73
N VAL A 225 -20.34 2.14 -19.10
CA VAL A 225 -19.41 1.20 -19.75
C VAL A 225 -19.27 -0.05 -18.89
N PHE A 226 -19.63 -1.19 -19.45
CA PHE A 226 -19.49 -2.51 -18.83
C PHE A 226 -18.28 -3.21 -19.45
N LEU A 227 -17.30 -3.56 -18.63
CA LEU A 227 -16.02 -4.14 -19.03
C LEU A 227 -15.85 -5.51 -18.38
N ASN A 228 -15.74 -6.57 -19.17
CA ASN A 228 -15.53 -7.93 -18.67
C ASN A 228 -16.60 -8.38 -17.67
N CYS A 229 -17.84 -7.91 -17.85
CA CYS A 229 -18.97 -8.26 -16.98
C CYS A 229 -19.60 -9.60 -17.37
N LYS A 230 -20.47 -10.10 -16.48
CA LYS A 230 -21.34 -11.26 -16.74
C LYS A 230 -22.79 -10.83 -16.56
N LEU A 231 -23.63 -11.03 -17.57
CA LEU A 231 -25.07 -10.83 -17.49
C LEU A 231 -25.74 -12.17 -17.21
N THR A 232 -26.43 -12.28 -16.09
CA THR A 232 -27.15 -13.47 -15.63
C THR A 232 -28.62 -13.14 -15.36
N ALA A 233 -29.44 -14.16 -15.13
CA ALA A 233 -30.85 -14.01 -14.91
C ALA A 233 -31.39 -15.07 -13.95
N ASN A 234 -32.46 -14.73 -13.23
CA ASN A 234 -33.33 -15.72 -12.61
C ASN A 234 -34.12 -16.50 -13.67
N GLU A 235 -34.66 -17.66 -13.31
CA GLU A 235 -35.38 -18.55 -14.23
C GLU A 235 -36.54 -17.85 -14.97
N GLU A 236 -37.24 -16.93 -14.30
CA GLU A 236 -38.36 -16.18 -14.88
C GLU A 236 -37.94 -15.08 -15.87
N ALA A 237 -36.66 -14.67 -15.86
CA ALA A 237 -36.12 -13.65 -16.75
C ALA A 237 -35.52 -14.29 -18.00
N THR A 238 -36.29 -14.29 -19.08
CA THR A 238 -35.97 -14.88 -20.40
C THR A 238 -35.98 -13.89 -21.55
N LYS A 239 -36.49 -12.66 -21.33
CA LYS A 239 -36.64 -11.59 -22.32
C LYS A 239 -36.21 -10.25 -21.73
N VAL A 240 -34.91 -10.04 -21.62
CA VAL A 240 -34.32 -8.84 -21.04
C VAL A 240 -33.59 -8.04 -22.11
N TYR A 241 -33.73 -6.72 -22.06
CA TYR A 241 -32.98 -5.79 -22.88
C TYR A 241 -31.74 -5.28 -22.13
N LEU A 242 -30.65 -5.07 -22.86
CA LEU A 242 -29.43 -4.42 -22.39
C LEU A 242 -29.70 -3.01 -21.85
N GLY A 243 -30.68 -2.31 -22.42
CA GLY A 243 -31.13 -1.03 -21.91
C GLY A 243 -32.03 -0.26 -22.86
N ARG A 244 -32.43 0.94 -22.42
CA ARG A 244 -33.27 1.88 -23.17
C ARG A 244 -32.92 3.33 -22.84
N PRO A 245 -33.00 4.29 -23.77
CA PRO A 245 -32.54 5.66 -23.54
C PRO A 245 -33.55 6.45 -22.71
N TRP A 246 -33.21 6.77 -21.47
CA TRP A 246 -34.09 7.60 -20.62
C TRP A 246 -34.16 9.04 -21.14
N ARG A 247 -33.04 9.57 -21.66
CA ARG A 247 -32.94 10.89 -22.32
C ARG A 247 -32.25 10.79 -23.69
N PRO A 248 -32.41 11.79 -24.57
CA PRO A 248 -31.58 11.91 -25.78
C PRO A 248 -30.09 11.88 -25.45
N PHE A 249 -29.26 11.41 -26.38
CA PHE A 249 -27.80 11.26 -26.23
C PHE A 249 -27.31 10.25 -25.17
N ALA A 250 -28.23 9.48 -24.57
CA ALA A 250 -27.91 8.40 -23.64
C ALA A 250 -26.82 7.47 -24.21
N LYS A 251 -25.81 7.13 -23.39
CA LYS A 251 -24.68 6.30 -23.81
C LYS A 251 -24.57 5.07 -22.92
N THR A 252 -24.51 3.89 -23.52
CA THR A 252 -24.25 2.63 -22.83
C THR A 252 -23.44 1.71 -23.72
N VAL A 253 -22.37 1.14 -23.19
CA VAL A 253 -21.46 0.29 -23.96
C VAL A 253 -21.13 -0.98 -23.18
N PHE A 254 -21.29 -2.14 -23.82
CA PHE A 254 -20.88 -3.44 -23.27
C PHE A 254 -19.64 -3.95 -24.01
N ILE A 255 -18.61 -4.34 -23.28
CA ILE A 255 -17.32 -4.73 -23.83
C ILE A 255 -16.81 -5.97 -23.13
N ASP A 256 -16.39 -6.97 -23.91
CA ASP A 256 -15.86 -8.24 -23.42
C ASP A 256 -16.82 -8.90 -22.40
N THR A 257 -18.13 -8.68 -22.56
CA THR A 257 -19.14 -9.08 -21.59
C THR A 257 -19.78 -10.40 -21.98
N GLU A 258 -19.83 -11.36 -21.05
CA GLU A 258 -20.54 -12.64 -21.21
C GLU A 258 -22.05 -12.40 -21.00
N MET A 259 -22.86 -12.70 -22.01
CA MET A 259 -24.30 -12.48 -22.02
C MET A 259 -25.07 -13.80 -21.99
N GLY A 260 -25.86 -14.03 -20.92
CA GLY A 260 -26.75 -15.18 -20.83
C GLY A 260 -27.87 -15.15 -21.87
N GLY A 261 -28.48 -16.31 -22.15
CA GLY A 261 -29.49 -16.48 -23.21
C GLY A 261 -30.84 -15.77 -22.98
N HIS A 262 -31.00 -15.08 -21.84
CA HIS A 262 -32.16 -14.26 -21.52
C HIS A 262 -32.15 -12.89 -22.24
N ILE A 263 -30.99 -12.47 -22.76
CA ILE A 263 -30.89 -11.21 -23.50
C ILE A 263 -31.56 -11.38 -24.86
N VAL A 264 -32.52 -10.53 -25.17
CA VAL A 264 -33.27 -10.58 -26.44
C VAL A 264 -32.36 -10.25 -27.62
N LYS A 265 -32.70 -10.79 -28.80
CA LYS A 265 -31.88 -10.63 -30.02
C LYS A 265 -31.73 -9.15 -30.43
N GLU A 266 -32.78 -8.36 -30.24
CA GLU A 266 -32.84 -6.92 -30.49
C GLU A 266 -31.79 -6.16 -29.66
N GLY A 267 -31.46 -6.68 -28.47
CA GLY A 267 -30.53 -6.10 -27.50
C GLY A 267 -31.09 -4.87 -26.78
N TRP A 268 -31.60 -3.89 -27.51
CA TRP A 268 -31.93 -2.56 -26.99
C TRP A 268 -33.37 -2.15 -27.32
N ASP A 269 -34.01 -1.43 -26.40
CA ASP A 269 -35.34 -0.88 -26.60
C ASP A 269 -35.26 0.64 -26.89
N PRO A 270 -36.00 1.16 -27.88
CA PRO A 270 -35.93 2.57 -28.28
C PRO A 270 -36.66 3.54 -27.34
N TRP A 271 -37.38 3.07 -26.32
CA TRP A 271 -38.25 3.88 -25.46
C TRP A 271 -39.32 4.62 -26.28
N LYS A 272 -40.18 3.87 -27.00
CA LYS A 272 -41.29 4.47 -27.76
C LYS A 272 -42.39 5.01 -26.82
N GLY A 273 -43.08 6.07 -27.26
CA GLY A 273 -44.22 6.66 -26.55
C GLY A 273 -43.87 7.78 -25.57
N ASP A 274 -42.61 8.21 -25.51
CA ASP A 274 -42.21 9.42 -24.77
C ASP A 274 -42.52 10.68 -25.59
N ASN A 275 -43.60 11.37 -25.24
CA ASN A 275 -44.03 12.60 -25.92
C ASN A 275 -43.06 13.78 -25.71
N MET A 276 -42.27 13.76 -24.64
CA MET A 276 -41.34 14.84 -24.33
C MET A 276 -40.04 14.70 -25.12
N PHE A 277 -39.59 13.46 -25.31
CA PHE A 277 -38.40 13.12 -26.08
C PHE A 277 -38.70 11.98 -27.07
N PRO A 278 -39.35 12.28 -28.20
CA PRO A 278 -39.57 11.28 -29.23
C PRO A 278 -38.25 10.88 -29.90
N GLU A 279 -38.19 9.66 -30.43
CA GLU A 279 -37.11 9.18 -31.30
C GLU A 279 -35.69 9.25 -30.68
N LYS A 280 -35.56 8.99 -29.37
CA LYS A 280 -34.29 9.01 -28.64
C LYS A 280 -33.22 8.09 -29.26
N GLU A 281 -33.63 7.00 -29.89
CA GLU A 281 -32.76 6.08 -30.61
C GLU A 281 -31.94 6.73 -31.73
N LYS A 282 -32.39 7.87 -32.27
CA LYS A 282 -31.62 8.63 -33.29
C LYS A 282 -30.38 9.32 -32.72
N THR A 283 -30.34 9.54 -31.41
CA THR A 283 -29.27 10.29 -30.73
C THR A 283 -28.50 9.46 -29.72
N ALA A 284 -29.07 8.35 -29.25
CA ALA A 284 -28.43 7.44 -28.31
C ALA A 284 -27.16 6.81 -28.92
N PHE A 285 -26.16 6.56 -28.08
CA PHE A 285 -24.96 5.81 -28.43
C PHE A 285 -24.93 4.51 -27.65
N TYR A 286 -25.59 3.48 -28.18
CA TYR A 286 -25.64 2.14 -27.59
C TYR A 286 -24.76 1.20 -28.40
N ALA A 287 -23.77 0.59 -27.76
CA ALA A 287 -22.76 -0.17 -28.47
C ALA A 287 -22.29 -1.43 -27.74
N GLU A 288 -21.77 -2.39 -28.51
CA GLU A 288 -21.15 -3.62 -28.02
C GLU A 288 -19.76 -3.81 -28.65
N TYR A 289 -18.88 -4.53 -27.96
CA TYR A 289 -17.60 -5.01 -28.50
C TYR A 289 -17.22 -6.36 -27.90
N ASN A 290 -16.98 -7.36 -28.74
CA ASN A 290 -16.40 -8.65 -28.35
C ASN A 290 -17.12 -9.36 -27.18
N SER A 291 -18.44 -9.18 -27.08
CA SER A 291 -19.27 -9.91 -26.12
C SER A 291 -19.46 -11.37 -26.55
N THR A 292 -19.63 -12.25 -25.56
CA THR A 292 -19.73 -13.71 -25.76
C THR A 292 -20.96 -14.28 -25.05
N GLY A 293 -21.26 -15.57 -25.25
CA GLY A 293 -22.41 -16.24 -24.61
C GLY A 293 -23.68 -16.24 -25.46
N ALA A 294 -24.70 -16.98 -25.02
CA ALA A 294 -25.91 -17.24 -25.80
C ALA A 294 -26.75 -15.98 -26.14
N GLY A 295 -26.64 -14.92 -25.33
CA GLY A 295 -27.32 -13.64 -25.57
C GLY A 295 -26.52 -12.65 -26.42
N ALA A 296 -25.24 -12.94 -26.71
CA ALA A 296 -24.38 -12.07 -27.50
C ALA A 296 -24.61 -12.30 -29.00
N ASN A 297 -25.61 -11.62 -29.56
CA ASN A 297 -25.99 -11.73 -30.96
C ASN A 297 -25.92 -10.37 -31.67
N ALA A 298 -24.70 -9.90 -31.89
CA ALA A 298 -24.41 -8.61 -32.53
C ALA A 298 -25.10 -8.43 -33.89
N ALA A 299 -25.24 -9.51 -34.68
CA ALA A 299 -25.84 -9.47 -36.01
C ALA A 299 -27.36 -9.26 -36.01
N ALA A 300 -28.05 -9.55 -34.91
CA ALA A 300 -29.50 -9.42 -34.78
C ALA A 300 -29.95 -8.17 -34.01
N ARG A 301 -29.00 -7.33 -33.59
CA ARG A 301 -29.29 -6.10 -32.84
C ARG A 301 -30.09 -5.11 -33.67
N VAL A 302 -30.84 -4.25 -32.98
CA VAL A 302 -31.52 -3.12 -33.60
C VAL A 302 -30.53 -2.27 -34.43
N ALA A 303 -30.96 -1.84 -35.61
CA ALA A 303 -30.10 -1.21 -36.61
C ALA A 303 -29.46 0.13 -36.18
N TRP A 304 -29.99 0.77 -35.15
CA TRP A 304 -29.46 2.03 -34.60
C TRP A 304 -28.38 1.82 -33.52
N SER A 305 -28.22 0.58 -33.03
CA SER A 305 -27.09 0.22 -32.16
C SER A 305 -25.79 0.07 -32.97
N LYS A 306 -24.64 0.06 -32.29
CA LYS A 306 -23.32 0.00 -32.93
C LYS A 306 -22.51 -1.19 -32.43
N GLN A 307 -21.67 -1.74 -33.31
CA GLN A 307 -20.54 -2.55 -32.89
C GLN A 307 -19.31 -1.67 -32.96
N LEU A 308 -18.55 -1.58 -31.88
CA LEU A 308 -17.31 -0.80 -31.90
C LEU A 308 -16.29 -1.50 -32.81
N THR A 309 -15.48 -0.70 -33.48
CA THR A 309 -14.26 -1.18 -34.13
C THR A 309 -13.15 -1.41 -33.09
N PRO A 310 -12.10 -2.20 -33.41
CA PRO A 310 -10.92 -2.32 -32.54
C PRO A 310 -10.30 -0.96 -32.18
N GLN A 311 -10.24 -0.02 -33.12
CA GLN A 311 -9.70 1.33 -32.89
C GLN A 311 -10.60 2.18 -31.99
N GLU A 312 -11.93 2.03 -32.07
CA GLU A 312 -12.83 2.69 -31.13
C GLU A 312 -12.72 2.06 -29.73
N ARG A 313 -12.59 0.74 -29.65
CA ARG A 313 -12.39 0.01 -28.40
C ARG A 313 -11.16 0.49 -27.62
N GLU A 314 -10.06 0.80 -28.31
CA GLU A 314 -8.83 1.35 -27.71
C GLU A 314 -9.08 2.65 -26.93
N LYS A 315 -10.14 3.40 -27.25
CA LYS A 315 -10.49 4.63 -26.52
C LYS A 315 -11.12 4.34 -25.15
N TYR A 316 -11.70 3.15 -24.95
CA TYR A 316 -12.39 2.76 -23.71
C TYR A 316 -11.43 2.22 -22.64
N THR A 317 -10.38 2.96 -22.32
CA THR A 317 -9.54 2.70 -21.13
C THR A 317 -10.12 3.43 -19.92
N ILE A 318 -9.83 2.95 -18.70
CA ILE A 318 -10.28 3.60 -17.46
C ILE A 318 -9.83 5.07 -17.40
N GLU A 319 -8.58 5.32 -17.77
CA GLU A 319 -7.98 6.65 -17.80
C GLU A 319 -8.71 7.59 -18.77
N ASN A 320 -9.03 7.12 -19.97
CA ASN A 320 -9.77 7.91 -20.96
C ASN A 320 -11.22 8.15 -20.54
N ILE A 321 -11.90 7.11 -20.06
CA ILE A 321 -13.32 7.18 -19.68
C ILE A 321 -13.53 8.21 -18.57
N PHE A 322 -12.63 8.24 -17.59
CA PHE A 322 -12.73 9.14 -16.45
C PHE A 322 -11.90 10.42 -16.59
N SER A 323 -11.39 10.75 -17.77
CA SER A 323 -10.59 11.95 -18.02
C SER A 323 -9.44 12.12 -17.02
N GLY A 324 -8.64 11.06 -16.83
CA GLY A 324 -7.44 11.06 -16.00
C GLY A 324 -7.64 10.68 -14.52
N TRP A 325 -8.88 10.50 -14.05
CA TRP A 325 -9.09 9.87 -12.74
C TRP A 325 -8.85 8.36 -12.83
N VAL A 326 -7.98 7.85 -11.94
CA VAL A 326 -7.70 6.42 -11.80
C VAL A 326 -8.32 5.92 -10.49
N PRO A 327 -9.44 5.17 -10.55
CA PRO A 327 -10.06 4.49 -9.41
C PRO A 327 -9.04 3.67 -8.65
N ARG A 328 -8.99 3.81 -7.30
CA ARG A 328 -7.89 3.30 -6.46
C ARG A 328 -6.52 3.43 -7.14
N LYS A 329 -6.00 4.65 -7.27
CA LYS A 329 -4.60 4.85 -7.64
C LYS A 329 -3.70 4.09 -6.65
N LYS A 330 -3.35 2.85 -6.99
CA LYS A 330 -2.42 2.01 -6.23
C LYS A 330 -1.17 2.83 -6.04
N LEU A 331 -0.75 3.01 -4.79
CA LEU A 331 0.47 3.76 -4.52
C LEU A 331 1.65 2.87 -4.94
N ARG A 332 2.03 2.96 -6.22
CA ARG A 332 3.29 2.40 -6.72
C ARG A 332 4.34 3.49 -6.69
N LEU A 333 5.11 3.54 -5.63
CA LEU A 333 6.25 4.45 -5.56
C LEU A 333 7.34 3.96 -6.50
N GLN A 334 7.94 4.90 -7.22
CA GLN A 334 9.11 4.66 -8.06
C GLN A 334 10.33 5.29 -7.41
N PRO A 335 11.53 4.71 -7.60
CA PRO A 335 12.77 5.34 -7.18
C PRO A 335 12.88 6.75 -7.76
N SER A 336 13.16 7.74 -6.91
CA SER A 336 13.23 9.15 -7.31
C SER A 336 14.47 9.51 -8.13
N GLY A 337 15.51 8.67 -8.11
CA GLY A 337 16.85 8.95 -8.62
C GLY A 337 17.65 9.95 -7.77
N ILE A 338 16.98 10.72 -6.90
CA ILE A 338 17.58 11.77 -6.06
C ILE A 338 18.05 11.16 -4.73
N PRO A 339 19.34 11.28 -4.37
CA PRO A 339 19.85 10.81 -3.07
C PRO A 339 19.14 11.48 -1.89
N ASP A 340 18.83 10.69 -0.85
CA ASP A 340 18.33 11.19 0.42
C ASP A 340 19.49 11.28 1.43
N THR A 341 19.77 12.49 1.91
CA THR A 341 20.86 12.77 2.85
C THR A 341 20.34 13.15 4.25
N SER A 342 19.09 12.82 4.57
CA SER A 342 18.45 13.19 5.83
C SER A 342 19.09 12.54 7.06
N PHE A 343 19.60 11.31 6.92
CA PHE A 343 20.30 10.63 8.00
C PHE A 343 21.80 10.96 8.03
N SER A 344 22.29 11.40 9.20
CA SER A 344 23.73 11.52 9.48
C SER A 344 23.99 11.35 10.97
N VAL A 345 25.15 10.79 11.33
CA VAL A 345 25.56 10.60 12.74
C VAL A 345 25.57 11.93 13.52
N LYS A 346 26.06 13.01 12.91
CA LYS A 346 26.05 14.35 13.54
C LYS A 346 24.63 14.89 13.73
N GLY A 347 23.74 14.64 12.77
CA GLY A 347 22.33 15.01 12.88
C GLY A 347 21.64 14.29 14.02
N SER A 348 21.84 12.97 14.12
CA SER A 348 21.35 12.16 15.23
C SER A 348 21.92 12.62 16.56
N TYR A 349 23.22 12.91 16.66
CA TYR A 349 23.82 13.43 17.90
C TYR A 349 23.13 14.70 18.40
N ARG A 350 22.88 15.67 17.50
CA ARG A 350 22.18 16.92 17.85
C ARG A 350 20.76 16.67 18.36
N HIS A 351 20.11 15.61 17.88
CA HIS A 351 18.78 15.22 18.34
C HIS A 351 18.84 14.52 19.70
N GLU A 352 19.69 13.50 19.83
CA GLU A 352 19.72 12.63 21.01
C GLU A 352 20.28 13.32 22.26
N ILE A 353 21.18 14.31 22.11
CA ILE A 353 21.78 15.02 23.26
C ILE A 353 20.75 15.73 24.13
N ALA A 354 19.58 16.09 23.58
CA ALA A 354 18.51 16.70 24.34
C ALA A 354 17.91 15.74 25.39
N ARG A 355 17.83 14.45 25.09
CA ARG A 355 17.32 13.40 26.00
C ARG A 355 18.45 12.72 26.78
N TYR A 356 19.64 12.68 26.20
CA TYR A 356 20.81 12.02 26.77
C TYR A 356 21.99 13.00 26.88
N PRO A 357 21.99 13.91 27.87
CA PRO A 357 22.91 15.04 27.92
C PRO A 357 24.40 14.65 28.03
N ASN A 358 24.70 13.43 28.47
CA ASN A 358 26.06 12.95 28.68
C ASN A 358 26.64 12.19 27.48
N ILE A 359 25.90 12.04 26.37
CA ILE A 359 26.38 11.27 25.24
C ILE A 359 27.49 12.00 24.51
N ARG A 360 28.40 11.21 23.93
CA ARG A 360 29.48 11.69 23.07
C ARG A 360 29.52 10.86 21.81
N ILE A 361 29.86 11.48 20.69
CA ILE A 361 30.16 10.74 19.47
C ILE A 361 31.36 9.84 19.75
N ALA A 362 31.21 8.54 19.47
CA ALA A 362 32.24 7.55 19.72
C ALA A 362 33.56 7.93 19.03
N ASP A 363 34.67 7.68 19.73
CA ASP A 363 36.01 8.03 19.27
C ASP A 363 36.33 7.35 17.92
N SER A 364 36.38 8.18 16.89
CA SER A 364 36.67 7.76 15.52
C SER A 364 38.17 7.75 15.18
N THR A 365 39.06 8.01 16.13
CA THR A 365 40.51 8.03 15.89
C THR A 365 40.98 6.71 15.29
N MET A 366 41.76 6.78 14.20
CA MET A 366 42.31 5.60 13.54
C MET A 366 43.40 4.96 14.42
N PRO A 367 43.25 3.70 14.85
CA PRO A 367 44.30 3.03 15.61
C PRO A 367 45.59 2.90 14.77
N ALA A 368 46.75 3.12 15.38
CA ALA A 368 48.05 3.02 14.69
C ALA A 368 48.28 1.66 14.02
N THR A 369 47.65 0.60 14.55
CA THR A 369 47.71 -0.79 14.08
C THR A 369 46.81 -1.10 12.89
N VAL A 370 45.96 -0.16 12.45
CA VAL A 370 44.96 -0.35 11.39
C VAL A 370 45.31 0.48 10.17
N GLN A 371 45.03 -0.07 8.99
CA GLN A 371 45.08 0.60 7.70
C GLN A 371 43.74 0.46 6.98
N VAL A 372 43.48 1.36 6.04
CA VAL A 372 42.25 1.37 5.24
C VAL A 372 42.56 1.51 3.75
N VAL A 373 41.86 0.73 2.93
CA VAL A 373 41.80 0.92 1.46
C VAL A 373 40.39 1.38 1.14
N ARG A 374 40.24 2.53 0.45
CA ARG A 374 38.95 3.20 0.26
C ARG A 374 38.46 3.12 -1.17
N ASN A 375 37.16 3.31 -1.34
CA ASN A 375 36.49 3.55 -2.62
C ASN A 375 36.71 2.44 -3.65
N ILE A 376 36.73 1.19 -3.18
CA ILE A 376 36.88 0.03 -4.06
C ILE A 376 35.51 -0.27 -4.67
N ALA A 377 35.40 -0.12 -5.99
CA ALA A 377 34.18 -0.52 -6.69
C ALA A 377 34.04 -2.05 -6.65
N TYR A 378 32.89 -2.54 -6.18
CA TYR A 378 32.63 -3.98 -6.08
C TYR A 378 31.49 -4.44 -7.00
N ARG A 379 30.64 -3.51 -7.44
CA ARG A 379 29.50 -3.80 -8.32
C ARG A 379 29.09 -2.57 -9.12
N THR A 380 28.58 -2.81 -10.34
CA THR A 380 27.76 -1.84 -11.07
C THR A 380 26.31 -2.33 -11.04
N THR A 381 25.37 -1.50 -10.60
CA THR A 381 23.95 -1.84 -10.55
C THR A 381 23.35 -1.85 -11.95
N THR A 382 22.15 -2.43 -12.11
CA THR A 382 21.42 -2.42 -13.39
C THR A 382 21.16 -1.00 -13.91
N GLY A 383 21.07 -0.01 -13.02
CA GLY A 383 20.95 1.41 -13.36
C GLY A 383 22.28 2.12 -13.64
N GLY A 384 23.39 1.39 -13.78
CA GLY A 384 24.72 1.94 -14.12
C GLY A 384 25.47 2.58 -12.95
N LYS A 385 24.92 2.58 -11.73
CA LYS A 385 25.59 3.15 -10.55
C LYS A 385 26.69 2.20 -10.07
N LYS A 386 27.89 2.72 -9.85
CA LYS A 386 28.97 1.99 -9.17
C LYS A 386 28.75 2.02 -7.66
N LEU A 387 28.69 0.84 -7.04
CA LEU A 387 28.69 0.67 -5.59
C LEU A 387 30.11 0.39 -5.13
N SER A 388 30.47 1.02 -4.01
CA SER A 388 31.82 0.98 -3.46
C SER A 388 31.85 0.43 -2.04
N LEU A 389 33.02 -0.08 -1.66
CA LEU A 389 33.32 -0.51 -0.31
C LEU A 389 34.68 0.03 0.16
N ASP A 390 34.88 0.06 1.47
CA ASP A 390 36.16 0.34 2.10
C ASP A 390 36.61 -0.87 2.94
N VAL A 391 37.89 -1.21 2.91
CA VAL A 391 38.47 -2.34 3.66
C VAL A 391 39.38 -1.82 4.77
N TYR A 392 39.01 -2.08 6.01
CA TYR A 392 39.80 -1.81 7.21
C TYR A 392 40.48 -3.10 7.66
N LYS A 393 41.81 -3.10 7.77
CA LYS A 393 42.58 -4.29 8.16
C LYS A 393 43.76 -3.94 9.08
N PRO A 394 44.26 -4.90 9.89
CA PRO A 394 45.53 -4.75 10.59
C PRO A 394 46.70 -4.45 9.63
N LYS A 395 47.66 -3.61 10.03
CA LYS A 395 48.85 -3.27 9.22
C LYS A 395 49.84 -4.43 9.05
N LYS A 396 50.02 -5.26 10.08
CA LYS A 396 50.91 -6.42 10.05
C LYS A 396 50.38 -7.55 10.94
N ARG A 397 50.06 -8.70 10.33
CA ARG A 397 49.80 -9.97 11.02
C ARG A 397 50.26 -11.15 10.17
N GLY A 398 51.58 -11.39 10.12
CA GLY A 398 52.18 -12.63 9.59
C GLY A 398 51.53 -13.20 8.32
N LYS A 399 51.52 -14.53 8.17
CA LYS A 399 50.80 -15.25 7.09
C LYS A 399 49.38 -15.70 7.50
N MET A 400 48.88 -15.29 8.68
CA MET A 400 47.64 -15.83 9.25
C MET A 400 46.40 -15.20 8.61
N LEU A 401 45.47 -16.04 8.16
CA LEU A 401 44.18 -15.59 7.64
C LEU A 401 43.26 -15.11 8.77
N LEU A 402 42.56 -14.00 8.52
CA LEU A 402 41.70 -13.33 9.49
C LEU A 402 40.22 -13.49 9.14
N PRO A 403 39.33 -13.58 10.13
CA PRO A 403 37.89 -13.49 9.88
C PRO A 403 37.52 -12.10 9.34
N ALA A 404 36.57 -12.07 8.40
CA ALA A 404 36.03 -10.84 7.83
C ALA A 404 34.65 -10.50 8.39
N VAL A 405 34.33 -9.21 8.46
CA VAL A 405 33.02 -8.68 8.85
C VAL A 405 32.56 -7.67 7.80
N LEU A 406 31.56 -8.05 7.00
CA LEU A 406 30.86 -7.11 6.12
C LEU A 406 29.91 -6.25 6.95
N MET A 407 29.95 -4.93 6.78
CA MET A 407 29.23 -3.97 7.61
C MET A 407 28.25 -3.15 6.77
N VAL A 408 26.97 -3.27 7.10
CA VAL A 408 25.84 -2.66 6.39
C VAL A 408 25.34 -1.45 7.17
N HIS A 409 25.24 -0.30 6.51
CA HIS A 409 24.80 0.93 7.16
C HIS A 409 23.27 1.01 7.29
N GLY A 410 22.80 1.71 8.32
CA GLY A 410 21.39 2.07 8.47
C GLY A 410 20.96 3.27 7.63
N GLY A 411 19.77 3.80 7.90
CA GLY A 411 19.18 4.93 7.17
C GLY A 411 17.85 4.61 6.47
N GLY A 412 17.10 3.62 6.99
CA GLY A 412 15.77 3.26 6.50
C GLY A 412 15.74 2.81 5.05
N TRP A 413 16.76 2.07 4.60
CA TRP A 413 16.99 1.65 3.20
C TRP A 413 17.06 2.80 2.19
N ARG A 414 16.91 4.05 2.62
CA ARG A 414 16.62 5.21 1.78
C ARG A 414 17.76 6.21 1.76
N SER A 415 18.48 6.32 2.87
CA SER A 415 19.54 7.29 3.12
C SER A 415 20.78 6.63 3.75
N GLY A 416 21.84 7.41 3.92
CA GLY A 416 23.09 6.98 4.52
C GLY A 416 24.07 6.33 3.54
N ASP A 417 25.26 6.01 4.05
CA ASP A 417 26.35 5.42 3.27
C ASP A 417 27.31 4.58 4.14
N ARG A 418 28.24 3.86 3.49
CA ARG A 418 29.21 2.97 4.14
C ARG A 418 30.06 3.64 5.23
N THR A 419 30.20 4.96 5.24
CA THR A 419 31.06 5.67 6.19
C THR A 419 30.49 5.68 7.61
N HIS A 420 29.19 5.43 7.78
CA HIS A 420 28.55 5.31 9.09
C HIS A 420 29.16 4.20 9.96
N ASN A 421 29.67 3.13 9.35
CA ASN A 421 30.30 2.02 10.07
C ASN A 421 31.81 2.23 10.32
N ASN A 422 32.40 3.35 9.90
CA ASN A 422 33.85 3.57 9.96
C ASN A 422 34.43 3.43 11.36
N THR A 423 33.78 3.97 12.39
CA THR A 423 34.29 3.91 13.78
C THR A 423 34.34 2.47 14.28
N LEU A 424 33.25 1.72 14.10
CA LEU A 424 33.19 0.30 14.48
C LEU A 424 34.19 -0.55 13.67
N ALA A 425 34.32 -0.30 12.35
CA ALA A 425 35.27 -0.97 11.48
C ALA A 425 36.72 -0.79 11.95
N ARG A 426 37.11 0.44 12.33
CA ARG A 426 38.45 0.73 12.86
C ARG A 426 38.73 -0.02 14.15
N LYS A 427 37.77 -0.03 15.09
CA LYS A 427 37.93 -0.65 16.41
C LYS A 427 37.85 -2.18 16.36
N LEU A 428 37.07 -2.77 15.45
CA LEU A 428 37.10 -4.22 15.21
C LEU A 428 38.36 -4.65 14.44
N ALA A 429 38.81 -3.86 13.47
CA ALA A 429 40.06 -4.17 12.77
C ALA A 429 41.26 -4.20 13.73
N SER A 430 41.33 -3.29 14.72
CA SER A 430 42.39 -3.35 15.74
C SER A 430 42.31 -4.59 16.65
N LYS A 431 41.15 -5.25 16.73
CA LYS A 431 40.94 -6.53 17.42
C LYS A 431 41.22 -7.76 16.55
N GLY A 432 41.67 -7.58 15.31
CA GLY A 432 42.15 -8.67 14.45
C GLY A 432 41.14 -9.19 13.42
N TYR A 433 40.16 -8.38 13.04
CA TYR A 433 39.22 -8.67 11.97
C TYR A 433 39.58 -7.87 10.70
N VAL A 434 39.13 -8.32 9.54
CA VAL A 434 39.07 -7.49 8.34
C VAL A 434 37.65 -6.97 8.20
N CYS A 435 37.45 -5.66 8.31
CA CYS A 435 36.12 -5.05 8.28
C CYS A 435 35.89 -4.39 6.92
N ILE A 436 34.80 -4.75 6.25
CA ILE A 436 34.43 -4.23 4.94
C ILE A 436 33.15 -3.40 5.11
N THR A 437 33.21 -2.09 4.89
CA THR A 437 32.00 -1.26 4.89
C THR A 437 31.51 -1.10 3.46
N ALA A 438 30.24 -1.41 3.16
CA ALA A 438 29.73 -1.43 1.79
C ALA A 438 28.52 -0.52 1.61
N ASP A 439 28.47 0.18 0.47
CA ASP A 439 27.24 0.82 -0.01
C ASP A 439 26.29 -0.25 -0.56
N TYR A 440 24.99 0.05 -0.57
CA TYR A 440 23.98 -0.71 -1.31
C TYR A 440 23.02 0.23 -2.04
N SER A 441 22.21 -0.31 -2.96
CA SER A 441 21.16 0.45 -3.63
C SER A 441 20.12 0.95 -2.64
N LEU A 442 20.01 2.27 -2.49
CA LEU A 442 18.98 2.89 -1.65
C LEU A 442 17.63 2.88 -2.37
N SER A 443 16.52 2.98 -1.64
CA SER A 443 15.15 3.01 -2.19
C SER A 443 14.88 4.19 -3.14
N THR A 444 15.68 5.26 -3.03
CA THR A 444 15.70 6.35 -4.02
C THR A 444 16.26 5.93 -5.38
N GLN A 445 17.01 4.83 -5.45
CA GLN A 445 17.70 4.35 -6.65
C GLN A 445 17.10 3.04 -7.19
N ALA A 446 16.78 2.10 -6.31
CA ALA A 446 16.16 0.83 -6.68
C ALA A 446 15.31 0.28 -5.53
N LEU A 447 14.22 -0.40 -5.88
CA LEU A 447 13.34 -1.07 -4.93
C LEU A 447 13.92 -2.43 -4.49
N TYR A 448 13.34 -3.02 -3.44
CA TYR A 448 13.57 -4.42 -3.09
C TYR A 448 13.39 -5.35 -4.32
N PRO A 449 14.23 -6.39 -4.51
CA PRO A 449 15.31 -6.87 -3.63
C PRO A 449 16.73 -6.36 -3.97
N ALA A 450 16.87 -5.22 -4.66
CA ALA A 450 18.17 -4.76 -5.18
C ALA A 450 19.28 -4.67 -4.11
N ALA A 451 18.98 -4.08 -2.94
CA ALA A 451 19.93 -3.96 -1.83
C ALA A 451 20.45 -5.33 -1.33
N VAL A 452 19.57 -6.34 -1.27
CA VAL A 452 19.94 -7.71 -0.86
C VAL A 452 20.92 -8.31 -1.87
N HIS A 453 20.62 -8.16 -3.16
CA HIS A 453 21.51 -8.62 -4.22
C HIS A 453 22.88 -7.94 -4.14
N ASP A 454 22.91 -6.63 -3.91
CA ASP A 454 24.14 -5.85 -3.78
C ASP A 454 25.02 -6.38 -2.63
N LEU A 455 24.43 -6.62 -1.47
CA LEU A 455 25.16 -7.12 -0.31
C LEU A 455 25.64 -8.55 -0.49
N LYS A 456 24.85 -9.44 -1.11
CA LYS A 456 25.33 -10.79 -1.47
C LYS A 456 26.47 -10.74 -2.48
N ALA A 457 26.48 -9.76 -3.39
CA ALA A 457 27.62 -9.52 -4.27
C ALA A 457 28.85 -9.00 -3.49
N ALA A 458 28.66 -8.17 -2.45
CA ALA A 458 29.76 -7.74 -1.58
C ALA A 458 30.36 -8.90 -0.76
N VAL A 459 29.55 -9.89 -0.33
CA VAL A 459 30.05 -11.12 0.30
C VAL A 459 30.89 -11.93 -0.70
N ARG A 460 30.39 -12.12 -1.93
CA ARG A 460 31.15 -12.80 -3.00
C ARG A 460 32.45 -12.08 -3.31
N TRP A 461 32.42 -10.75 -3.41
CA TRP A 461 33.60 -9.92 -3.60
C TRP A 461 34.61 -10.11 -2.47
N THR A 462 34.15 -10.14 -1.21
CA THR A 462 35.00 -10.38 -0.05
C THR A 462 35.70 -11.73 -0.14
N ARG A 463 34.97 -12.76 -0.59
CA ARG A 463 35.49 -14.11 -0.76
C ARG A 463 36.47 -14.22 -1.94
N SER A 464 36.21 -13.55 -3.06
CA SER A 464 37.09 -13.58 -4.24
C SER A 464 38.39 -12.81 -4.02
N HIS A 465 38.39 -11.79 -3.16
CA HIS A 465 39.57 -10.99 -2.82
C HIS A 465 40.22 -11.42 -1.49
N ALA A 466 39.90 -12.63 -1.01
CA ALA A 466 40.36 -13.07 0.29
C ALA A 466 41.89 -13.11 0.40
N LYS A 467 42.59 -13.46 -0.69
CA LYS A 467 44.06 -13.47 -0.76
C LYS A 467 44.64 -12.06 -0.61
N ASP A 468 44.05 -11.06 -1.25
CA ASP A 468 44.55 -9.66 -1.29
C ASP A 468 44.47 -8.96 0.08
N TYR A 469 43.52 -9.40 0.91
CA TYR A 469 43.23 -8.79 2.21
C TYR A 469 43.51 -9.72 3.40
N ASN A 470 44.16 -10.88 3.18
CA ASN A 470 44.45 -11.89 4.21
C ASN A 470 43.20 -12.36 4.96
N ILE A 471 42.11 -12.58 4.24
CA ILE A 471 40.82 -13.04 4.79
C ILE A 471 40.75 -14.57 4.71
N ASP A 472 40.16 -15.20 5.71
CA ASP A 472 39.72 -16.59 5.62
C ASP A 472 38.34 -16.64 4.93
N PRO A 473 38.23 -17.16 3.69
CA PRO A 473 36.97 -17.15 2.93
C PRO A 473 35.85 -18.00 3.56
N ALA A 474 36.19 -18.83 4.55
CA ALA A 474 35.26 -19.64 5.33
C ALA A 474 34.83 -18.98 6.66
N ARG A 475 35.34 -17.78 6.99
CA ARG A 475 35.00 -17.05 8.22
C ARG A 475 34.57 -15.62 7.89
N ILE A 476 33.42 -15.49 7.23
CA ILE A 476 32.83 -14.19 6.87
C ILE A 476 31.56 -13.98 7.68
N ALA A 477 31.55 -12.98 8.54
CA ALA A 477 30.35 -12.48 9.21
C ALA A 477 29.73 -11.30 8.45
N ILE A 478 28.46 -11.04 8.70
CA ILE A 478 27.79 -9.79 8.33
C ILE A 478 27.22 -9.11 9.58
N LEU A 479 27.34 -7.80 9.63
CA LEU A 479 26.86 -6.94 10.71
C LEU A 479 26.12 -5.77 10.11
N GLY A 480 25.03 -5.34 10.73
CA GLY A 480 24.39 -4.10 10.31
C GLY A 480 23.58 -3.41 11.40
N PHE A 481 23.23 -2.16 11.12
CA PHE A 481 22.48 -1.28 11.99
C PHE A 481 21.14 -0.86 11.39
N SER A 482 20.03 -0.92 12.15
CA SER A 482 18.72 -0.44 11.69
C SER A 482 18.30 -1.18 10.41
N ALA A 483 17.98 -0.45 9.33
CA ALA A 483 17.81 -1.04 7.99
C ALA A 483 18.98 -1.94 7.56
N GLY A 484 20.20 -1.62 7.95
CA GLY A 484 21.37 -2.48 7.71
C GLY A 484 21.36 -3.75 8.56
N GLY A 485 20.80 -3.71 9.78
CA GLY A 485 20.63 -4.87 10.65
C GLY A 485 19.62 -5.84 10.08
N GLU A 486 18.49 -5.31 9.59
CA GLU A 486 17.50 -6.08 8.81
C GLU A 486 18.16 -6.72 7.58
N LEU A 487 18.88 -5.95 6.76
CA LEU A 487 19.55 -6.48 5.57
C LEU A 487 20.62 -7.54 5.92
N ALA A 488 21.35 -7.35 7.03
CA ALA A 488 22.32 -8.33 7.52
C ALA A 488 21.63 -9.64 7.93
N ALA A 489 20.51 -9.54 8.66
CA ALA A 489 19.66 -10.65 9.01
C ALA A 489 19.09 -11.35 7.77
N PHE A 490 18.61 -10.59 6.78
CA PHE A 490 18.07 -11.12 5.54
C PHE A 490 19.12 -11.91 4.75
N VAL A 491 20.32 -11.35 4.57
CA VAL A 491 21.42 -12.02 3.86
C VAL A 491 21.80 -13.34 4.53
N GLY A 492 21.88 -13.38 5.87
CA GLY A 492 22.20 -14.61 6.60
C GLY A 492 21.07 -15.63 6.65
N ALA A 493 19.82 -15.20 6.83
CA ALA A 493 18.65 -16.07 6.80
C ALA A 493 18.49 -16.75 5.42
N THR A 494 18.82 -16.02 4.36
CA THR A 494 18.73 -16.50 2.96
C THR A 494 20.01 -17.18 2.45
N ASN A 495 20.85 -17.70 3.34
CA ASN A 495 22.04 -18.47 2.96
C ASN A 495 21.66 -19.64 2.02
N GLY A 496 22.10 -19.56 0.75
CA GLY A 496 21.89 -20.61 -0.24
C GLY A 496 20.46 -20.71 -0.80
N ILE A 497 19.65 -19.66 -0.66
CA ILE A 497 18.35 -19.54 -1.33
C ILE A 497 18.54 -18.85 -2.68
N SER A 498 18.36 -19.59 -3.76
CA SER A 498 18.65 -19.14 -5.14
C SER A 498 17.91 -17.86 -5.55
N GLN A 499 16.67 -17.69 -5.09
CA GLN A 499 15.83 -16.51 -5.37
C GLN A 499 16.53 -15.19 -5.03
N PHE A 500 17.37 -15.17 -4.00
CA PHE A 500 17.96 -13.93 -3.48
C PHE A 500 19.42 -13.74 -3.87
N GLU A 501 20.02 -14.63 -4.65
CA GLU A 501 21.45 -14.53 -5.00
C GLU A 501 21.78 -13.37 -5.95
N GLY A 502 20.78 -12.91 -6.72
CA GLY A 502 20.94 -11.92 -7.79
C GLY A 502 21.71 -12.46 -8.99
N ALA A 503 21.95 -11.59 -9.99
CA ALA A 503 22.75 -11.94 -11.17
C ALA A 503 24.17 -12.38 -10.75
N GLN A 504 24.59 -13.55 -11.24
CA GLN A 504 25.68 -14.34 -10.69
C GLN A 504 27.05 -13.69 -10.94
N ASN A 505 27.76 -13.39 -9.85
CA ASN A 505 29.21 -13.52 -9.84
C ASN A 505 29.51 -14.93 -9.29
N GLU A 506 30.59 -15.56 -9.74
CA GLU A 506 31.01 -16.85 -9.20
C GLU A 506 31.25 -16.79 -7.68
N GLY A 507 31.00 -17.90 -7.00
CA GLY A 507 31.25 -18.07 -5.56
C GLY A 507 30.01 -17.94 -4.68
N SER A 508 30.12 -18.51 -3.48
CA SER A 508 29.04 -18.46 -2.48
C SER A 508 28.83 -17.03 -1.95
N SER A 509 27.60 -16.67 -1.56
CA SER A 509 27.31 -15.49 -0.74
C SER A 509 27.02 -15.82 0.73
N ALA A 510 27.20 -17.09 1.13
CA ALA A 510 26.86 -17.54 2.47
C ALA A 510 27.80 -16.93 3.53
N VAL A 511 27.22 -16.44 4.61
CA VAL A 511 27.92 -15.90 5.79
C VAL A 511 27.84 -16.87 6.97
N GLN A 512 28.83 -16.84 7.84
CA GLN A 512 28.99 -17.78 8.96
C GLN A 512 28.57 -17.21 10.31
N ALA A 513 28.23 -15.91 10.38
CA ALA A 513 27.67 -15.28 11.56
C ALA A 513 26.92 -13.99 11.17
N VAL A 514 25.86 -13.67 11.91
CA VAL A 514 25.10 -12.44 11.73
C VAL A 514 25.06 -11.66 13.03
N ILE A 515 25.27 -10.35 12.93
CA ILE A 515 25.07 -9.39 14.00
C ILE A 515 24.00 -8.40 13.53
N ASP A 516 22.84 -8.48 14.14
CA ASP A 516 21.73 -7.57 13.93
C ASP A 516 21.70 -6.54 15.07
N ILE A 517 22.05 -5.30 14.75
CA ILE A 517 21.96 -4.16 15.67
C ILE A 517 20.69 -3.39 15.32
N ASP A 518 19.65 -3.58 16.13
CA ASP A 518 18.41 -2.82 16.04
C ASP A 518 17.69 -2.90 14.68
N GLY A 519 17.78 -4.05 13.99
CA GLY A 519 17.07 -4.33 12.74
C GLY A 519 15.71 -5.00 12.96
N THR A 520 14.72 -4.57 12.18
CA THR A 520 13.39 -5.18 12.16
C THR A 520 13.44 -6.53 11.43
N LEU A 521 12.95 -7.61 12.05
CA LEU A 521 12.97 -8.95 11.46
C LEU A 521 11.62 -9.36 10.83
N ALA A 522 10.55 -8.65 11.16
CA ALA A 522 9.22 -8.87 10.62
C ALA A 522 8.48 -7.53 10.42
N PHE A 523 8.10 -7.23 9.18
CA PHE A 523 7.40 -6.00 8.86
C PHE A 523 5.89 -6.06 9.15
N ILE A 524 5.28 -7.25 8.98
CA ILE A 524 3.89 -7.53 9.36
C ILE A 524 3.92 -8.28 10.69
N HIS A 525 3.97 -7.52 11.78
CA HIS A 525 4.04 -8.04 13.14
C HIS A 525 3.39 -7.04 14.12
N PRO A 526 2.75 -7.46 15.23
CA PRO A 526 2.15 -6.55 16.20
C PRO A 526 3.12 -5.50 16.77
N GLU A 527 4.40 -5.85 16.90
CA GLU A 527 5.45 -4.94 17.38
C GLU A 527 5.99 -4.01 16.27
N SER A 528 5.68 -4.27 14.99
CA SER A 528 6.24 -3.51 13.87
C SER A 528 5.57 -2.15 13.74
N GLY A 529 6.39 -1.09 13.70
CA GLY A 529 5.96 0.27 13.36
C GLY A 529 6.04 0.60 11.87
N GLU A 530 6.62 -0.27 11.03
CA GLU A 530 6.76 -0.02 9.59
C GLU A 530 5.43 -0.25 8.85
N GLY A 531 5.23 0.52 7.77
CA GLY A 531 4.00 0.48 6.97
C GLY A 531 2.77 1.11 7.61
N ASP A 532 2.91 1.79 8.76
CA ASP A 532 1.93 2.79 9.19
C ASP A 532 2.16 4.10 8.41
N ASP A 533 1.59 4.16 7.21
CA ASP A 533 1.71 5.30 6.30
C ASP A 533 0.68 6.41 6.60
N SER A 534 0.03 6.37 7.78
CA SER A 534 -1.07 7.28 8.13
C SER A 534 -0.64 8.75 8.30
N ARG A 535 0.63 8.99 8.64
CA ARG A 535 1.22 10.34 8.79
C ARG A 535 2.18 10.67 7.65
N SER A 536 3.06 9.74 7.33
CA SER A 536 4.08 9.86 6.30
C SER A 536 4.38 8.47 5.77
N ILE A 537 4.69 8.38 4.48
CA ILE A 537 5.12 7.12 3.86
C ILE A 537 6.36 6.60 4.61
N SER A 538 6.25 5.39 5.13
CA SER A 538 7.29 4.70 5.88
C SER A 538 8.49 4.33 5.00
N ALA A 539 9.62 4.11 5.65
CA ALA A 539 10.87 3.74 4.98
C ALA A 539 10.71 2.43 4.19
N ALA A 540 10.04 1.44 4.80
CA ALA A 540 9.70 0.18 4.15
C ALA A 540 8.77 0.36 2.94
N THR A 541 7.75 1.22 3.02
CA THR A 541 6.86 1.50 1.86
C THR A 541 7.65 2.11 0.69
N TYR A 542 8.57 3.04 0.95
CA TYR A 542 9.47 3.56 -0.10
C TYR A 542 10.36 2.46 -0.70
N TRP A 543 10.85 1.54 0.13
CA TRP A 543 11.74 0.47 -0.32
C TRP A 543 11.04 -0.60 -1.15
N PHE A 544 9.82 -0.97 -0.79
CA PHE A 544 9.02 -1.96 -1.51
C PHE A 544 8.28 -1.38 -2.72
N GLY A 545 8.05 -0.07 -2.72
CA GLY A 545 7.26 0.60 -3.74
C GLY A 545 5.75 0.44 -3.57
N TYR A 546 5.30 -0.27 -2.52
CA TYR A 546 3.89 -0.54 -2.23
C TYR A 546 3.62 -0.48 -0.73
N PRO A 547 2.47 0.04 -0.29
CA PRO A 547 2.05 -0.05 1.11
C PRO A 547 1.71 -1.51 1.45
N LYS A 548 1.85 -1.87 2.74
CA LYS A 548 1.58 -3.23 3.24
C LYS A 548 0.17 -3.73 2.95
N SER A 549 -0.81 -2.81 2.87
CA SER A 549 -2.20 -3.11 2.55
C SER A 549 -2.42 -3.54 1.08
N GLU A 550 -1.49 -3.21 0.18
CA GLU A 550 -1.58 -3.56 -1.24
C GLU A 550 -0.78 -4.80 -1.62
N ARG A 551 0.39 -5.00 -0.99
CA ARG A 551 1.31 -6.14 -1.26
C ARG A 551 1.84 -6.78 0.03
N PRO A 552 0.97 -7.34 0.90
CA PRO A 552 1.41 -7.95 2.14
C PRO A 552 2.32 -9.17 1.90
N ASP A 553 2.16 -9.84 0.76
CA ASP A 553 3.04 -10.92 0.29
C ASP A 553 4.49 -10.46 0.13
N LEU A 554 4.71 -9.30 -0.48
CA LEU A 554 6.04 -8.72 -0.68
C LEU A 554 6.69 -8.32 0.66
N TRP A 555 5.89 -7.74 1.57
CA TRP A 555 6.35 -7.34 2.89
C TRP A 555 6.72 -8.55 3.76
N ASN A 556 6.01 -9.66 3.62
CA ASN A 556 6.38 -10.93 4.27
C ASN A 556 7.60 -11.57 3.62
N GLU A 557 7.70 -11.58 2.29
CA GLU A 557 8.88 -12.09 1.58
C GLU A 557 10.14 -11.32 1.96
N ALA A 558 10.06 -10.01 2.12
CA ALA A 558 11.19 -9.18 2.50
C ALA A 558 11.57 -9.28 3.99
N ALA A 559 10.81 -9.99 4.82
CA ALA A 559 11.13 -10.15 6.23
C ALA A 559 12.17 -11.28 6.45
N PRO A 560 13.29 -11.05 7.17
CA PRO A 560 14.23 -12.11 7.54
C PRO A 560 13.55 -13.31 8.22
N LEU A 561 12.52 -13.06 9.06
CA LEU A 561 11.78 -14.08 9.78
C LEU A 561 11.14 -15.15 8.87
N ALA A 562 10.83 -14.80 7.62
CA ALA A 562 10.23 -15.73 6.66
C ALA A 562 11.20 -16.82 6.17
N HIS A 563 12.52 -16.61 6.32
CA HIS A 563 13.55 -17.43 5.66
C HIS A 563 14.44 -18.23 6.61
N VAL A 564 14.15 -18.23 7.92
CA VAL A 564 14.93 -19.00 8.90
C VAL A 564 14.89 -20.49 8.55
N SER A 565 16.07 -21.10 8.45
CA SER A 565 16.25 -22.50 8.06
C SER A 565 17.47 -23.12 8.76
N ALA A 566 17.70 -24.41 8.55
CA ALA A 566 18.91 -25.09 9.02
C ALA A 566 20.22 -24.52 8.42
N LYS A 567 20.15 -23.69 7.36
CA LYS A 567 21.31 -23.01 6.77
C LYS A 567 21.57 -21.62 7.36
N THR A 568 20.66 -21.13 8.20
CA THR A 568 20.81 -19.84 8.89
C THR A 568 21.95 -19.94 9.91
N PRO A 569 22.96 -19.06 9.86
CA PRO A 569 24.13 -19.13 10.73
C PRO A 569 23.78 -18.63 12.15
N PRO A 570 24.72 -18.69 13.12
CA PRO A 570 24.53 -18.08 14.43
C PRO A 570 24.20 -16.57 14.38
N PHE A 571 23.36 -16.10 15.31
CA PHE A 571 22.90 -14.71 15.40
C PHE A 571 23.26 -14.05 16.74
N LEU A 572 23.69 -12.79 16.69
CA LEU A 572 23.70 -11.88 17.82
C LEU A 572 22.70 -10.74 17.55
N PHE A 573 21.78 -10.53 18.49
CA PHE A 573 20.86 -9.40 18.50
C PHE A 573 21.35 -8.36 19.51
N ILE A 574 21.58 -7.12 19.07
CA ILE A 574 21.89 -5.99 19.96
C ILE A 574 20.78 -4.96 19.82
N ASN A 575 20.14 -4.61 20.93
CA ASN A 575 18.88 -3.89 20.92
C ASN A 575 18.90 -2.64 21.81
N SER A 576 18.28 -1.57 21.32
CA SER A 576 18.05 -0.34 22.07
C SER A 576 16.83 -0.46 22.98
N SER A 577 16.37 0.66 23.53
CA SER A 577 15.10 0.74 24.26
C SER A 577 13.88 0.87 23.34
N VAL A 578 14.07 0.94 22.01
CA VAL A 578 13.01 1.23 21.05
C VAL A 578 12.35 -0.07 20.57
N GLU A 579 11.27 -0.48 21.25
CA GLU A 579 10.59 -1.78 21.05
C GLU A 579 10.28 -2.13 19.58
N ARG A 580 9.82 -1.16 18.78
CA ARG A 580 9.48 -1.40 17.36
C ARG A 580 10.66 -1.87 16.50
N MET A 581 11.90 -1.62 16.94
CA MET A 581 13.09 -2.09 16.23
C MET A 581 13.35 -3.58 16.45
N HIS A 582 12.64 -4.23 17.38
CA HIS A 582 12.84 -5.63 17.73
C HIS A 582 11.76 -6.55 17.14
N ALA A 583 10.87 -6.00 16.31
CA ALA A 583 9.70 -6.72 15.81
C ALA A 583 10.10 -8.03 15.12
N GLY A 584 9.52 -9.14 15.62
CA GLY A 584 9.78 -10.50 15.14
C GLY A 584 11.02 -11.19 15.72
N ARG A 585 11.81 -10.52 16.58
CA ARG A 585 13.03 -11.10 17.20
C ARG A 585 12.74 -12.37 18.00
N THR A 586 11.71 -12.34 18.83
CA THR A 586 11.35 -13.49 19.68
C THR A 586 10.99 -14.70 18.83
N ASP A 587 10.16 -14.51 17.81
CA ASP A 587 9.77 -15.59 16.87
C ASP A 587 10.97 -16.08 16.05
N PHE A 588 11.87 -15.18 15.66
CA PHE A 588 13.08 -15.53 14.94
C PHE A 588 13.98 -16.43 15.79
N ILE A 589 14.20 -16.09 17.07
CA ILE A 589 14.96 -16.90 18.02
C ILE A 589 14.30 -18.27 18.22
N GLN A 590 12.97 -18.33 18.32
CA GLN A 590 12.25 -19.59 18.42
C GLN A 590 12.52 -20.49 17.20
N LYS A 591 12.50 -19.93 15.98
CA LYS A 591 12.85 -20.67 14.76
C LYS A 591 14.33 -21.11 14.75
N LEU A 592 15.27 -20.27 15.19
CA LEU A 592 16.68 -20.66 15.31
C LEU A 592 16.86 -21.83 16.27
N ASN A 593 16.21 -21.78 17.44
CA ASN A 593 16.26 -22.84 18.45
C ASN A 593 15.71 -24.17 17.90
N ALA A 594 14.64 -24.13 17.09
CA ALA A 594 14.09 -25.32 16.45
C ALA A 594 15.08 -26.02 15.50
N PHE A 595 16.03 -25.28 14.92
CA PHE A 595 17.13 -25.83 14.12
C PHE A 595 18.42 -26.08 14.90
N GLY A 596 18.44 -25.81 16.21
CA GLY A 596 19.65 -25.91 17.05
C GLY A 596 20.70 -24.84 16.73
N THR A 597 20.31 -23.74 16.06
CA THR A 597 21.23 -22.65 15.70
C THR A 597 21.46 -21.72 16.89
N TYR A 598 22.73 -21.50 17.23
CA TYR A 598 23.12 -20.63 18.35
C TYR A 598 22.66 -19.17 18.14
N SER A 599 22.06 -18.57 19.17
CA SER A 599 21.81 -17.14 19.20
C SER A 599 21.98 -16.54 20.60
N GLU A 600 22.25 -15.23 20.67
CA GLU A 600 22.31 -14.48 21.93
C GLU A 600 21.77 -13.05 21.75
N VAL A 601 21.31 -12.44 22.86
CA VAL A 601 20.67 -11.12 22.87
C VAL A 601 21.35 -10.20 23.88
N LYS A 602 21.64 -8.96 23.47
CA LYS A 602 22.10 -7.87 24.33
C LYS A 602 21.16 -6.67 24.19
N THR A 603 20.42 -6.34 25.24
CA THR A 603 19.56 -5.15 25.26
C THR A 603 20.20 -4.04 26.11
N PHE A 604 20.11 -2.81 25.64
CA PHE A 604 20.38 -1.59 26.40
C PHE A 604 19.06 -0.89 26.71
N SER A 605 18.60 -1.01 27.95
CA SER A 605 17.27 -0.56 28.39
C SER A 605 17.04 0.95 28.36
N ASP A 606 18.11 1.74 28.26
CA ASP A 606 18.07 3.20 28.24
C ASP A 606 18.58 3.81 26.93
N ALA A 607 18.92 2.99 25.94
CA ALA A 607 19.61 3.47 24.74
C ALA A 607 18.63 4.01 23.68
N PRO A 608 18.96 5.13 22.99
CA PRO A 608 18.23 5.56 21.80
C PRO A 608 18.45 4.58 20.64
N HIS A 609 17.67 4.68 19.56
CA HIS A 609 17.88 3.84 18.38
C HIS A 609 19.31 3.99 17.81
N THR A 610 19.87 5.21 17.82
CA THR A 610 21.19 5.51 17.24
C THR A 610 22.37 5.26 18.19
N PHE A 611 22.15 4.51 19.28
CA PHE A 611 23.10 4.30 20.38
C PHE A 611 24.49 3.82 19.94
N MET A 612 24.56 3.00 18.90
CA MET A 612 25.83 2.40 18.47
C MET A 612 26.83 3.41 17.88
N PHE A 613 26.47 4.69 17.78
CA PHE A 613 27.39 5.76 17.40
C PHE A 613 27.89 6.58 18.59
N PHE A 614 27.40 6.30 19.80
CA PHE A 614 27.59 7.15 20.96
C PHE A 614 28.12 6.38 22.18
N ASP A 615 29.00 7.02 22.94
CA ASP A 615 29.30 6.61 24.31
C ASP A 615 28.13 7.04 25.22
N PRO A 616 27.74 6.20 26.21
CA PRO A 616 28.49 5.04 26.73
C PRO A 616 28.17 3.69 26.06
N TRP A 617 27.31 3.62 25.05
CA TRP A 617 26.86 2.33 24.50
C TRP A 617 27.79 1.74 23.42
N PHE A 618 28.63 2.57 22.78
CA PHE A 618 29.55 2.13 21.74
C PHE A 618 30.51 1.03 22.20
N GLU A 619 31.27 1.26 23.27
CA GLU A 619 32.27 0.29 23.76
C GLU A 619 31.64 -1.05 24.22
N PRO A 620 30.52 -1.06 24.99
CA PRO A 620 29.77 -2.29 25.26
C PRO A 620 29.28 -3.02 24.01
N THR A 621 28.83 -2.29 22.98
CA THR A 621 28.43 -2.86 21.69
C THR A 621 29.62 -3.53 21.02
N LEU A 622 30.76 -2.84 20.90
CA LEU A 622 32.01 -3.38 20.35
C LEU A 622 32.48 -4.63 21.10
N ALA A 623 32.42 -4.61 22.43
CA ALA A 623 32.80 -5.74 23.28
C ALA A 623 31.91 -6.96 23.03
N THR A 624 30.59 -6.76 22.96
CA THR A 624 29.59 -7.80 22.70
C THR A 624 29.82 -8.43 21.32
N VAL A 625 29.95 -7.61 20.28
CA VAL A 625 30.24 -8.07 18.91
C VAL A 625 31.56 -8.86 18.87
N SER A 626 32.62 -8.35 19.49
CA SER A 626 33.91 -9.05 19.49
C SER A 626 33.88 -10.37 20.25
N ALA A 627 33.07 -10.49 21.31
CA ALA A 627 32.94 -11.72 22.09
C ALA A 627 32.17 -12.78 21.28
N PHE A 628 31.05 -12.40 20.69
CA PHE A 628 30.26 -13.25 19.81
C PHE A 628 31.08 -13.79 18.64
N LEU A 629 31.75 -12.91 17.89
CA LEU A 629 32.57 -13.31 16.74
C LEU A 629 33.69 -14.29 17.12
N LYS A 630 34.35 -14.09 18.28
CA LYS A 630 35.35 -15.03 18.78
C LYS A 630 34.76 -16.41 19.08
N LYS A 631 33.51 -16.45 19.56
CA LYS A 631 32.80 -17.68 19.90
C LYS A 631 32.37 -18.47 18.65
N VAL A 632 31.80 -17.78 17.66
CA VAL A 632 31.16 -18.44 16.50
C VAL A 632 32.04 -18.56 15.26
N LEU A 633 33.15 -17.82 15.19
CA LEU A 633 34.18 -17.97 14.17
C LEU A 633 35.51 -18.46 14.77
N PRO A 634 35.54 -19.63 15.42
CA PRO A 634 36.73 -20.12 16.10
C PRO A 634 37.90 -20.20 15.11
N GLY A 635 39.06 -19.70 15.54
CA GLY A 635 40.26 -19.68 14.71
C GLY A 635 41.00 -21.00 14.79
N SER A 636 40.91 -21.83 13.75
CA SER A 636 42.04 -22.71 13.42
C SER A 636 43.05 -21.86 12.65
N PRO A 637 44.33 -21.79 13.04
CA PRO A 637 45.33 -21.02 12.32
C PRO A 637 45.48 -21.59 10.90
N ARG A 638 44.93 -20.90 9.91
CA ARG A 638 45.19 -21.15 8.48
C ARG A 638 46.19 -20.11 7.98
N THR A 639 47.23 -20.57 7.30
CA THR A 639 48.22 -19.70 6.66
C THR A 639 47.94 -19.59 5.17
N VAL A 640 48.29 -18.45 4.56
CA VAL A 640 48.33 -18.33 3.10
C VAL A 640 49.35 -19.34 2.57
N SER A 641 48.92 -20.33 1.78
CA SER A 641 49.82 -21.20 1.01
C SER A 641 50.51 -20.38 -0.09
N GLU A 642 51.80 -20.64 -0.31
CA GLU A 642 52.63 -19.88 -1.28
C GLU A 642 52.06 -19.92 -2.71
#